data_AF-A0A7W7SD38-F1
#
_entry.id   AF-A0A7W7SD38-F1
#
_cell.length_a   1.000
_cell.length_b   1.000
_cell.length_c   1.000
_cell.angle_alpha   90.00
_cell.angle_beta   90.00
_cell.angle_gamma   90.00
#
_symmetry.space_group_name_H-M   'P 1'
#
loop_
_entity.id
_entity.type
_entity.pdbx_description
1 polymer ?
#
loop_
_entity_poly.entity_id
_entity_poly.type
_entity_poly.pdbx_seq_one_letter_code
_entity_poly.pdbx_strand_id
1 'polypeptide(L)'
;MRIARILSGAAVLALGAGLLPGLAHAADTDPVLHVSRWNTACTDQGTGTAAAPYCSVQAAADAAQPGQTVEIARAIYPETVRLPRSGRAGAPIVFVGVPNLMTPPRIDGFTLVDVEHVRLTGISVAQSLSVSGSRDITVDHGSFTLAPHQIRVTDSSRVAVTRSTFTGRPTGTDPAVLVEGTSADVVLAGNVVSQDAAAAVGTVFAVNGTSGTAITGNTLTLNCATAVRLDGPATGSAVFNNVVKAGAADPACASAAAVTVAPSATGTRTGSNLFELTGSTVPYRWAGTAYPALDAFRTATGQGGHDLTGTAASEKQYLCQTRTVPVEHSPVIDSADASAPGVLPTDFYGSARVDDPLVADTGTGHLDRGAVERPNCTGIDQNLLDNAVRMQGARGVSLNSTVWQTWNLPGTLSLDWGDGTSSTTPLQGTTTFQQEHEYQRAGQYWVTLTTKASDGATTTNRVPVNTVGAQYHPVTPFRALDTRNGIGGPAVKVPANGSRVLDLEKLLPTSQPEGVVLNITAADPASAGFVSVYGAGAGRPNTSVLNFTPGVTVANQATVCCAKIELYNGSGTATDLVVDVQGYYARYAGDGYLPLAPTRVLDTRIDRAAYVPANSSVTVKVAGTGPVPATASAVTLNLTATDTSTPGYVTAYPTGSDRPTVSNLNFRAGTTVPNSAVVPVGSDGSVTLYNGSGAPVSLIADLQGYYQADGGLAFRPMTPRRILDTRVLNPATNNALPVSPSSSVSVSARWSVGWDLDIDPTRLLAPVLNTTVTGPSSAGYLTVYPTGATVPGTSNLNFTAGQTVAAAATTPLSSDGSVSFLNGSGGRTDVIADLNGFFYR
;
A
#
# COMPACT_ATOMS: atom_id res chain seq x y z
N MET A 1 -8.31 17.62 36.59
CA MET A 1 -8.68 18.54 37.68
C MET A 1 -9.66 19.57 37.14
N ARG A 2 -10.83 19.70 37.78
CA ARG A 2 -11.94 20.59 37.40
C ARG A 2 -11.72 21.99 37.98
N ILE A 3 -12.03 23.06 37.26
CA ILE A 3 -12.35 24.38 37.83
C ILE A 3 -13.60 24.95 37.11
N ALA A 4 -14.53 25.47 37.94
CA ALA A 4 -15.89 25.95 37.70
C ALA A 4 -15.91 27.42 37.19
N ARG A 5 -16.85 27.88 36.33
CA ARG A 5 -18.24 28.37 36.59
C ARG A 5 -18.29 29.39 37.76
N ILE A 6 -18.78 30.65 37.72
CA ILE A 6 -19.92 31.40 37.09
C ILE A 6 -19.64 32.92 37.38
N LEU A 7 -19.73 33.90 36.46
CA LEU A 7 -20.87 34.68 35.91
C LEU A 7 -21.66 35.60 36.88
N SER A 8 -21.50 36.92 36.72
CA SER A 8 -22.46 38.02 37.03
C SER A 8 -21.82 39.32 36.49
N GLY A 9 -22.41 40.20 35.67
CA GLY A 9 -23.79 40.50 35.35
C GLY A 9 -24.11 41.94 35.79
N ALA A 10 -24.02 42.94 34.90
CA ALA A 10 -24.74 44.22 34.99
C ALA A 10 -24.65 44.99 33.66
N ALA A 11 -25.79 45.28 33.07
CA ALA A 11 -25.98 46.13 31.90
C ALA A 11 -26.36 47.56 32.33
N VAL A 12 -26.14 48.56 31.46
CA VAL A 12 -27.17 49.49 30.93
C VAL A 12 -26.50 50.55 30.04
N LEU A 13 -27.13 50.73 28.86
CA LEU A 13 -26.89 51.71 27.80
C LEU A 13 -27.01 53.18 28.24
N ALA A 14 -26.28 54.09 27.57
CA ALA A 14 -26.86 55.09 26.64
C ALA A 14 -25.84 56.18 26.23
N LEU A 15 -25.60 56.36 24.92
CA LEU A 15 -25.91 57.58 24.13
C LEU A 15 -25.17 57.57 22.78
N GLY A 16 -25.95 57.70 21.69
CA GLY A 16 -25.50 57.91 20.31
C GLY A 16 -24.77 59.25 20.14
N ALA A 17 -23.86 59.40 19.17
CA ALA A 17 -24.00 59.38 17.71
C ALA A 17 -23.64 60.79 17.19
N GLY A 18 -22.49 60.89 16.53
CA GLY A 18 -22.04 62.05 15.77
C GLY A 18 -21.01 61.60 14.75
N LEU A 19 -21.44 61.47 13.49
CA LEU A 19 -20.62 61.11 12.34
C LEU A 19 -19.54 62.16 12.06
N LEU A 20 -18.30 61.70 11.94
CA LEU A 20 -17.26 62.31 11.11
C LEU A 20 -16.91 61.29 10.01
N PRO A 21 -16.66 61.69 8.76
CA PRO A 21 -16.35 60.77 7.69
C PRO A 21 -14.99 60.12 7.97
N GLY A 22 -15.02 58.81 8.20
CA GLY A 22 -13.82 58.00 8.34
C GLY A 22 -12.99 58.07 7.06
N LEU A 23 -11.70 58.33 7.23
CA LEU A 23 -10.67 58.04 6.24
C LEU A 23 -10.89 56.61 5.76
N ALA A 24 -11.29 56.46 4.50
CA ALA A 24 -11.41 55.16 3.86
C ALA A 24 -10.06 54.44 3.97
N HIS A 25 -10.03 53.36 4.76
CA HIS A 25 -9.00 52.34 4.60
C HIS A 25 -9.17 51.79 3.19
N ALA A 26 -8.11 51.88 2.39
CA ALA A 26 -8.03 51.23 1.09
C ALA A 26 -8.40 49.75 1.26
N ALA A 27 -9.36 49.28 0.48
CA ALA A 27 -9.76 47.87 0.46
C ALA A 27 -8.53 47.01 0.10
N ASP A 28 -8.25 46.00 0.93
CA ASP A 28 -7.25 44.96 0.66
C ASP A 28 -7.55 44.31 -0.68
N THR A 29 -6.77 44.62 -1.71
CA THR A 29 -6.78 43.90 -2.98
C THR A 29 -6.15 42.54 -2.78
N ASP A 30 -6.76 41.48 -3.30
CA ASP A 30 -6.26 40.10 -3.26
C ASP A 30 -4.76 40.06 -3.63
N PRO A 31 -3.87 39.48 -2.81
CA PRO A 31 -2.44 39.44 -3.12
C PRO A 31 -2.12 38.60 -4.36
N VAL A 32 -3.07 37.79 -4.84
CA VAL A 32 -2.89 36.90 -5.99
C VAL A 32 -3.90 37.20 -7.09
N LEU A 33 -3.41 37.34 -8.32
CA LEU A 33 -4.19 37.38 -9.54
C LEU A 33 -4.01 36.04 -10.26
N HIS A 34 -5.10 35.44 -10.71
CA HIS A 34 -5.08 34.15 -11.41
C HIS A 34 -5.33 34.34 -12.90
N VAL A 35 -4.58 33.61 -13.72
CA VAL A 35 -4.75 33.52 -15.18
C VAL A 35 -5.04 32.07 -15.53
N SER A 36 -6.15 31.83 -16.25
CA SER A 36 -6.51 30.49 -16.73
C SER A 36 -7.36 30.58 -18.00
N ARG A 37 -6.69 30.50 -19.15
CA ARG A 37 -7.32 30.59 -20.48
C ARG A 37 -8.46 29.58 -20.71
N TRP A 38 -8.36 28.40 -20.11
CA TRP A 38 -9.32 27.31 -20.31
C TRP A 38 -10.43 27.26 -19.25
N ASN A 39 -10.39 28.14 -18.25
CA ASN A 39 -11.48 28.25 -17.30
C ASN A 39 -12.71 28.88 -17.98
N THR A 40 -13.86 28.22 -17.91
CA THR A 40 -15.10 28.70 -18.53
C THR A 40 -15.63 30.00 -17.93
N ALA A 41 -15.19 30.36 -16.73
CA ALA A 41 -15.50 31.60 -16.04
C ALA A 41 -14.41 32.69 -16.22
N CYS A 42 -13.39 32.47 -17.06
CA CYS A 42 -12.35 33.47 -17.24
C CYS A 42 -12.90 34.75 -17.88
N THR A 43 -12.34 35.91 -17.50
CA THR A 43 -12.67 37.20 -18.10
C THR A 43 -11.52 38.20 -17.96
N ASP A 44 -11.24 38.95 -19.04
CA ASP A 44 -10.21 39.99 -19.05
C ASP A 44 -10.69 41.35 -18.54
N GLN A 45 -11.94 41.44 -18.07
CA GLN A 45 -12.54 42.67 -17.52
C GLN A 45 -12.83 42.57 -16.01
N GLY A 46 -12.41 41.46 -15.37
CA GLY A 46 -12.68 41.16 -13.96
C GLY A 46 -11.57 41.57 -13.01
N THR A 47 -11.60 41.02 -11.79
CA THR A 47 -10.62 41.27 -10.73
C THR A 47 -9.51 40.21 -10.64
N GLY A 48 -9.59 39.14 -11.44
CA GLY A 48 -8.56 38.08 -11.47
C GLY A 48 -8.60 37.10 -10.30
N THR A 49 -9.73 36.96 -9.62
CA THR A 49 -9.87 35.97 -8.52
C THR A 49 -9.82 34.52 -9.02
N ALA A 50 -9.58 33.55 -8.14
CA ALA A 50 -9.59 32.13 -8.53
C ALA A 50 -10.92 31.66 -9.16
N ALA A 51 -12.06 32.25 -8.75
CA ALA A 51 -13.38 31.93 -9.27
C ALA A 51 -13.67 32.59 -10.63
N ALA A 52 -12.99 33.69 -10.95
CA ALA A 52 -13.11 34.43 -12.20
C ALA A 52 -11.71 34.93 -12.63
N PRO A 53 -10.83 34.03 -13.09
CA PRO A 53 -9.46 34.38 -13.44
C PRO A 53 -9.42 35.21 -14.73
N TYR A 54 -8.32 35.89 -14.98
CA TYR A 54 -8.07 36.48 -16.30
C TYR A 54 -7.92 35.37 -17.35
N CYS A 55 -8.39 35.63 -18.58
CA CYS A 55 -8.18 34.73 -19.71
C CYS A 55 -6.78 34.89 -20.31
N SER A 56 -6.22 36.11 -20.25
CA SER A 56 -4.90 36.47 -20.76
C SER A 56 -3.93 36.86 -19.63
N VAL A 57 -2.65 36.66 -19.87
CA VAL A 57 -1.57 37.13 -18.99
C VAL A 57 -1.43 38.65 -19.10
N GLN A 58 -1.69 39.24 -20.27
CA GLN A 58 -1.65 40.71 -20.43
C GLN A 58 -2.68 41.41 -19.53
N ALA A 59 -3.93 40.92 -19.46
CA ALA A 59 -4.93 41.53 -18.59
C ALA A 59 -4.52 41.49 -17.11
N ALA A 60 -3.91 40.38 -16.67
CA ALA A 60 -3.37 40.29 -15.32
C ALA A 60 -2.16 41.22 -15.10
N ALA A 61 -1.27 41.36 -16.09
CA ALA A 61 -0.15 42.30 -16.04
C ALA A 61 -0.61 43.77 -15.97
N ASP A 62 -1.68 44.11 -16.69
CA ASP A 62 -2.31 45.44 -16.67
C ASP A 62 -3.03 45.74 -15.36
N ALA A 63 -3.40 44.71 -14.60
CA ALA A 63 -4.05 44.82 -13.29
C ALA A 63 -3.07 44.78 -12.10
N ALA A 64 -1.94 44.07 -12.26
CA ALA A 64 -0.97 43.82 -11.20
C ALA A 64 -0.45 45.11 -10.54
N GLN A 65 -0.37 45.08 -9.22
CA GLN A 65 0.16 46.11 -8.33
C GLN A 65 1.42 45.61 -7.61
N PRO A 66 2.28 46.52 -7.11
CA PRO A 66 3.45 46.13 -6.32
C PRO A 66 3.11 45.16 -5.18
N GLY A 67 3.85 44.07 -5.07
CA GLY A 67 3.68 43.03 -4.05
C GLY A 67 2.71 41.91 -4.44
N GLN A 68 1.98 42.05 -5.56
CA GLN A 68 1.07 41.01 -6.03
C GLN A 68 1.79 39.92 -6.83
N THR A 69 1.20 38.73 -6.78
CA THR A 69 1.60 37.57 -7.57
C THR A 69 0.55 37.30 -8.66
N VAL A 70 0.99 37.12 -9.90
CA VAL A 70 0.20 36.64 -11.03
C VAL A 70 0.48 35.15 -11.22
N GLU A 71 -0.46 34.31 -10.81
CA GLU A 71 -0.42 32.86 -10.98
C GLU A 71 -0.99 32.45 -12.35
N ILE A 72 -0.16 31.80 -13.17
CA ILE A 72 -0.49 31.46 -14.55
C ILE A 72 -0.69 29.96 -14.67
N ALA A 73 -1.94 29.55 -14.90
CA ALA A 73 -2.28 28.15 -15.12
C ALA A 73 -1.68 27.63 -16.43
N ARG A 74 -1.39 26.32 -16.47
CA ARG A 74 -0.85 25.64 -17.65
C ARG A 74 -1.74 25.83 -18.88
N ALA A 75 -1.25 26.58 -19.86
CA ALA A 75 -1.82 26.70 -21.20
C ALA A 75 -0.77 27.27 -22.16
N ILE A 76 -1.17 27.45 -23.42
CA ILE A 76 -0.45 28.28 -24.39
C ILE A 76 -1.15 29.63 -24.43
N TYR A 77 -0.38 30.69 -24.21
CA TYR A 77 -0.79 32.09 -24.23
C TYR A 77 -0.08 32.76 -25.42
N PRO A 78 -0.74 32.88 -26.59
CA PRO A 78 -0.15 33.39 -27.82
C PRO A 78 -0.12 34.92 -27.81
N GLU A 79 0.62 35.48 -26.85
CA GLU A 79 0.71 36.91 -26.60
C GLU A 79 2.11 37.32 -26.17
N THR A 80 2.49 38.56 -26.50
CA THR A 80 3.67 39.21 -25.95
C THR A 80 3.23 40.15 -24.83
N VAL A 81 3.59 39.81 -23.59
CA VAL A 81 3.17 40.55 -22.41
C VAL A 81 4.07 41.76 -22.20
N ARG A 82 3.48 42.95 -22.13
CA ARG A 82 4.17 44.18 -21.73
C ARG A 82 3.71 44.57 -20.34
N LEU A 83 4.66 44.71 -19.40
CA LEU A 83 4.34 45.14 -18.05
C LEU A 83 4.32 46.69 -17.97
N PRO A 84 3.20 47.33 -17.62
CA PRO A 84 3.12 48.79 -17.58
C PRO A 84 3.58 49.41 -16.25
N ARG A 85 3.86 48.59 -15.22
CA ARG A 85 4.12 49.07 -13.85
C ARG A 85 5.26 48.30 -13.17
N SER A 86 5.99 49.00 -12.32
CA SER A 86 7.04 48.44 -11.46
C SER A 86 6.48 47.85 -10.17
N GLY A 87 7.21 46.92 -9.57
CA GLY A 87 7.09 46.57 -8.16
C GLY A 87 7.82 47.56 -7.26
N ARG A 88 8.11 47.15 -6.02
CA ARG A 88 8.92 47.90 -5.04
C ARG A 88 9.90 46.98 -4.34
N ALA A 89 10.94 47.55 -3.72
CA ALA A 89 11.81 46.79 -2.83
C ALA A 89 10.98 46.11 -1.72
N GLY A 90 11.16 44.80 -1.55
CA GLY A 90 10.37 43.98 -0.61
C GLY A 90 8.94 43.64 -1.08
N ALA A 91 8.45 44.25 -2.17
CA ALA A 91 7.13 44.01 -2.75
C ALA A 91 7.22 43.95 -4.29
N PRO A 92 7.92 42.95 -4.85
CA PRO A 92 8.02 42.79 -6.30
C PRO A 92 6.67 42.41 -6.92
N ILE A 93 6.50 42.69 -8.21
CA ILE A 93 5.45 42.03 -9.00
C ILE A 93 6.01 40.67 -9.43
N VAL A 94 5.30 39.59 -9.12
CA VAL A 94 5.76 38.21 -9.40
C VAL A 94 4.84 37.58 -10.43
N PHE A 95 5.37 37.03 -11.51
CA PHE A 95 4.66 36.14 -12.42
C PHE A 95 5.17 34.73 -12.19
N VAL A 96 4.27 33.81 -11.86
CA VAL A 96 4.60 32.42 -11.52
C VAL A 96 3.72 31.44 -12.29
N GLY A 97 4.34 30.44 -12.91
CA GLY A 97 3.61 29.29 -13.45
C GLY A 97 3.14 28.35 -12.34
N VAL A 98 1.86 27.97 -12.34
CA VAL A 98 1.31 27.07 -11.31
C VAL A 98 2.03 25.70 -11.37
N PRO A 99 2.39 25.08 -10.22
CA PRO A 99 3.45 24.07 -10.20
C PRO A 99 3.07 22.76 -10.91
N ASN A 100 3.75 22.50 -12.03
CA ASN A 100 4.19 21.18 -12.47
C ASN A 100 5.41 21.43 -13.37
N LEU A 101 6.62 21.32 -12.79
CA LEU A 101 7.90 21.69 -13.42
C LEU A 101 8.16 21.00 -14.77
N MET A 102 7.42 19.93 -15.11
CA MET A 102 7.56 19.25 -16.39
C MET A 102 6.93 19.98 -17.58
N THR A 103 5.91 20.83 -17.36
CA THR A 103 5.22 21.55 -18.45
C THR A 103 4.75 22.93 -17.97
N PRO A 104 5.64 23.93 -17.89
CA PRO A 104 5.26 25.30 -17.52
C PRO A 104 4.27 25.91 -18.53
N PRO A 105 3.51 26.95 -18.15
CA PRO A 105 2.71 27.72 -19.10
C PRO A 105 3.63 28.35 -20.16
N ARG A 106 3.22 28.28 -21.43
CA ARG A 106 3.96 28.82 -22.56
C ARG A 106 3.38 30.16 -22.96
N ILE A 107 4.20 31.20 -22.94
CA ILE A 107 3.85 32.58 -23.30
C ILE A 107 4.72 32.97 -24.50
N ASP A 108 4.18 33.65 -25.50
CA ASP A 108 4.97 33.96 -26.70
C ASP A 108 6.11 34.91 -26.39
N GLY A 109 5.90 35.99 -25.63
CA GLY A 109 6.99 36.88 -25.26
C GLY A 109 6.74 37.72 -24.02
N PHE A 110 7.80 38.36 -23.52
CA PHE A 110 7.74 39.37 -22.48
C PHE A 110 8.57 40.60 -22.88
N THR A 111 8.03 41.78 -22.62
CA THR A 111 8.70 43.06 -22.84
C THR A 111 8.64 43.90 -21.56
N LEU A 112 9.80 44.06 -20.92
CA LEU A 112 9.99 44.85 -19.70
C LEU A 112 10.77 46.11 -20.06
N VAL A 113 10.12 47.27 -20.01
CA VAL A 113 10.69 48.56 -20.42
C VAL A 113 10.46 49.56 -19.30
N ASP A 114 11.54 50.16 -18.79
CA ASP A 114 11.53 51.16 -17.73
C ASP A 114 10.78 50.68 -16.45
N VAL A 115 10.88 49.40 -16.13
CA VAL A 115 10.27 48.79 -14.94
C VAL A 115 11.31 48.32 -13.93
N GLU A 116 10.89 48.18 -12.67
CA GLU A 116 11.74 47.67 -11.59
C GLU A 116 11.05 46.67 -10.68
N HIS A 117 11.85 45.83 -10.01
CA HIS A 117 11.39 44.84 -9.03
C HIS A 117 10.35 43.86 -9.58
N VAL A 118 10.72 43.13 -10.64
CA VAL A 118 9.87 42.15 -11.31
C VAL A 118 10.50 40.77 -11.22
N ARG A 119 9.70 39.74 -10.93
CA ARG A 119 10.14 38.35 -10.94
C ARG A 119 9.30 37.53 -11.90
N LEU A 120 9.96 36.79 -12.79
CA LEU A 120 9.35 35.81 -13.68
C LEU A 120 9.86 34.44 -13.25
N THR A 121 8.97 33.50 -12.88
CA THR A 121 9.40 32.17 -12.44
C THR A 121 8.53 31.03 -12.91
N GLY A 122 9.17 29.92 -13.32
CA GLY A 122 8.45 28.71 -13.74
C GLY A 122 7.60 28.91 -15.01
N ILE A 123 8.03 29.78 -15.93
CA ILE A 123 7.32 30.06 -17.19
C ILE A 123 8.16 29.65 -18.40
N SER A 124 7.50 29.29 -19.49
CA SER A 124 8.15 29.12 -20.80
C SER A 124 7.90 30.34 -21.67
N VAL A 125 8.97 30.93 -22.21
CA VAL A 125 8.88 32.05 -23.14
C VAL A 125 9.34 31.57 -24.51
N ALA A 126 8.46 31.65 -25.50
CA ALA A 126 8.65 30.95 -26.75
C ALA A 126 9.38 31.74 -27.85
N GLN A 127 9.22 33.06 -27.88
CA GLN A 127 9.85 33.93 -28.88
C GLN A 127 10.98 34.73 -28.23
N SER A 128 10.67 35.71 -27.38
CA SER A 128 11.70 36.53 -26.75
C SER A 128 11.26 37.16 -25.43
N LEU A 129 12.25 37.38 -24.57
CA LEU A 129 12.17 38.21 -23.37
C LEU A 129 13.12 39.40 -23.56
N SER A 130 12.56 40.61 -23.62
CA SER A 130 13.33 41.85 -23.69
C SER A 130 13.25 42.62 -22.37
N VAL A 131 14.41 43.07 -21.89
CA VAL A 131 14.56 43.91 -20.69
C VAL A 131 15.35 45.15 -21.10
N SER A 132 14.71 46.32 -21.03
CA SER A 132 15.30 47.59 -21.46
C SER A 132 15.07 48.69 -20.43
N GLY A 133 16.09 49.50 -20.11
CA GLY A 133 15.97 50.61 -19.15
C GLY A 133 15.53 50.19 -17.74
N SER A 134 15.61 48.89 -17.42
CA SER A 134 14.95 48.28 -16.26
C SER A 134 15.95 47.89 -15.17
N ARG A 135 15.47 47.67 -13.94
CA ARG A 135 16.34 47.23 -12.84
C ARG A 135 15.70 46.23 -11.90
N ASP A 136 16.50 45.45 -11.16
CA ASP A 136 15.99 44.49 -10.17
C ASP A 136 15.00 43.48 -10.78
N ILE A 137 15.40 42.89 -11.91
CA ILE A 137 14.60 41.90 -12.65
C ILE A 137 15.16 40.52 -12.39
N THR A 138 14.32 39.55 -12.06
CA THR A 138 14.73 38.15 -11.88
C THR A 138 13.92 37.25 -12.78
N VAL A 139 14.61 36.39 -13.53
CA VAL A 139 14.06 35.33 -14.35
C VAL A 139 14.62 34.03 -13.78
N ASP A 140 13.77 33.20 -13.20
CA ASP A 140 14.21 32.04 -12.44
C ASP A 140 13.40 30.78 -12.80
N HIS A 141 14.06 29.66 -13.08
CA HIS A 141 13.38 28.46 -13.60
C HIS A 141 12.56 28.74 -14.88
N GLY A 142 13.08 29.61 -15.75
CA GLY A 142 12.49 29.87 -17.07
C GLY A 142 12.85 28.77 -18.08
N SER A 143 11.96 28.52 -19.04
CA SER A 143 12.20 27.59 -20.14
C SER A 143 12.19 28.31 -21.49
N PHE A 144 13.30 28.21 -22.20
CA PHE A 144 13.59 29.00 -23.38
C PHE A 144 14.05 28.11 -24.54
N THR A 145 13.73 28.51 -25.76
CA THR A 145 14.33 27.92 -26.96
C THR A 145 15.73 28.50 -27.20
N LEU A 146 16.65 27.69 -27.71
CA LEU A 146 17.94 28.17 -28.22
C LEU A 146 17.74 28.91 -29.56
N ALA A 147 17.18 30.11 -29.52
CA ALA A 147 17.03 30.99 -30.68
C ALA A 147 17.82 32.29 -30.51
N PRO A 148 18.16 32.98 -31.62
CA PRO A 148 18.74 34.33 -31.59
C PRO A 148 17.98 35.29 -30.69
N HIS A 149 18.70 35.97 -29.80
CA HIS A 149 18.20 37.01 -28.89
C HIS A 149 16.96 36.58 -28.08
N GLN A 150 16.89 35.31 -27.71
CA GLN A 150 15.83 34.76 -26.87
C GLN A 150 15.66 35.58 -25.58
N ILE A 151 16.78 36.02 -24.99
CA ILE A 151 16.79 37.03 -23.94
C ILE A 151 17.70 38.18 -24.36
N ARG A 152 17.19 39.40 -24.32
CA ARG A 152 17.95 40.61 -24.60
C ARG A 152 17.83 41.60 -23.45
N VAL A 153 18.97 41.95 -22.85
CA VAL A 153 19.08 42.92 -21.76
C VAL A 153 19.85 44.13 -22.27
N THR A 154 19.22 45.30 -22.27
CA THR A 154 19.80 46.54 -22.81
C THR A 154 19.65 47.67 -21.79
N ASP A 155 20.72 48.41 -21.52
CA ASP A 155 20.71 49.57 -20.61
C ASP A 155 20.02 49.30 -19.26
N SER A 156 20.25 48.12 -18.66
CA SER A 156 19.53 47.64 -17.48
C SER A 156 20.48 47.20 -16.35
N SER A 157 20.05 47.27 -15.09
CA SER A 157 20.92 46.93 -13.94
C SER A 157 20.33 45.90 -12.98
N ARG A 158 21.16 45.07 -12.33
CA ARG A 158 20.70 44.03 -11.39
C ARG A 158 19.64 43.10 -12.01
N VAL A 159 19.94 42.58 -13.20
CA VAL A 159 19.11 41.59 -13.89
C VAL A 159 19.70 40.21 -13.65
N ALA A 160 18.90 39.26 -13.17
CA ALA A 160 19.33 37.89 -12.94
C ALA A 160 18.54 36.93 -13.83
N VAL A 161 19.24 36.06 -14.55
CA VAL A 161 18.69 34.90 -15.28
C VAL A 161 19.30 33.65 -14.64
N THR A 162 18.48 32.95 -13.85
CA THR A 162 18.94 31.89 -12.97
C THR A 162 18.16 30.60 -13.15
N ARG A 163 18.82 29.46 -12.93
CA ARG A 163 18.21 28.10 -12.92
C ARG A 163 17.31 27.83 -14.13
N SER A 164 17.61 28.44 -15.28
CA SER A 164 16.76 28.39 -16.47
C SER A 164 17.31 27.41 -17.50
N THR A 165 16.43 26.86 -18.32
CA THR A 165 16.77 25.89 -19.37
C THR A 165 16.71 26.54 -20.74
N PHE A 166 17.73 26.28 -21.56
CA PHE A 166 17.76 26.64 -22.97
C PHE A 166 17.93 25.37 -23.81
N THR A 167 16.93 25.04 -24.63
CA THR A 167 16.92 23.80 -25.42
C THR A 167 16.57 24.04 -26.89
N GLY A 168 16.99 23.10 -27.75
CA GLY A 168 16.60 23.06 -29.15
C GLY A 168 17.72 23.34 -30.14
N ARG A 169 17.31 23.60 -31.40
CA ARG A 169 18.22 23.82 -32.53
C ARG A 169 18.37 25.32 -32.82
N PRO A 170 19.59 25.86 -32.78
CA PRO A 170 19.81 27.26 -33.12
C PRO A 170 19.60 27.55 -34.61
N THR A 171 19.07 28.74 -34.86
CA THR A 171 18.74 29.28 -36.18
C THR A 171 19.58 30.52 -36.49
N GLY A 172 20.90 30.44 -36.37
CA GLY A 172 21.81 31.56 -36.68
C GLY A 172 23.08 31.61 -35.82
N THR A 173 23.88 32.67 -36.03
CA THR A 173 25.12 32.96 -35.28
C THR A 173 24.93 33.97 -34.15
N ASP A 174 23.72 34.52 -34.02
CA ASP A 174 23.40 35.49 -32.98
C ASP A 174 23.25 34.81 -31.61
N PRO A 175 23.55 35.54 -30.52
CA PRO A 175 23.56 34.97 -29.18
C PRO A 175 22.18 34.66 -28.64
N ALA A 176 22.04 33.58 -27.88
CA ALA A 176 20.78 33.24 -27.20
C ALA A 176 20.43 34.24 -26.09
N VAL A 177 21.43 34.65 -25.30
CA VAL A 177 21.31 35.74 -24.34
C VAL A 177 22.30 36.84 -24.73
N LEU A 178 21.78 38.03 -24.97
CA LEU A 178 22.57 39.23 -25.24
C LEU A 178 22.40 40.24 -24.11
N VAL A 179 23.50 40.66 -23.52
CA VAL A 179 23.56 41.74 -22.54
C VAL A 179 24.36 42.90 -23.13
N GLU A 180 23.80 44.09 -23.23
CA GLU A 180 24.45 45.19 -23.95
C GLU A 180 24.10 46.60 -23.45
N GLY A 181 24.76 47.59 -24.07
CA GLY A 181 24.48 49.02 -23.89
C GLY A 181 25.26 49.61 -22.70
N THR A 182 24.54 50.00 -21.66
CA THR A 182 25.06 50.50 -20.39
C THR A 182 24.66 49.59 -19.22
N SER A 183 24.35 48.32 -19.52
CA SER A 183 23.86 47.37 -18.51
C SER A 183 24.91 47.07 -17.43
N ALA A 184 24.45 46.81 -16.20
CA ALA A 184 25.33 46.58 -15.04
C ALA A 184 24.83 45.49 -14.09
N ASP A 185 25.75 44.81 -13.40
CA ASP A 185 25.45 43.83 -12.34
C ASP A 185 24.47 42.72 -12.79
N VAL A 186 24.68 42.21 -14.00
CA VAL A 186 23.85 41.13 -14.57
C VAL A 186 24.37 39.77 -14.10
N VAL A 187 23.48 38.88 -13.66
CA VAL A 187 23.83 37.54 -13.19
C VAL A 187 23.21 36.49 -14.12
N LEU A 188 24.06 35.66 -14.75
CA LEU A 188 23.67 34.49 -15.53
C LEU A 188 24.18 33.25 -14.78
N ALA A 189 23.35 32.63 -13.94
CA ALA A 189 23.84 31.60 -13.02
C ALA A 189 22.96 30.35 -12.90
N GLY A 190 23.58 29.18 -12.72
CA GLY A 190 22.83 27.93 -12.51
C GLY A 190 22.02 27.48 -13.73
N ASN A 191 22.27 28.01 -14.93
CA ASN A 191 21.47 27.69 -16.11
C ASN A 191 21.97 26.41 -16.78
N VAL A 192 21.03 25.68 -17.39
CA VAL A 192 21.32 24.47 -18.17
C VAL A 192 21.04 24.75 -19.65
N VAL A 193 22.03 24.48 -20.49
CA VAL A 193 21.94 24.63 -21.94
C VAL A 193 22.18 23.29 -22.61
N SER A 194 21.25 22.86 -23.46
CA SER A 194 21.32 21.58 -24.17
C SER A 194 20.98 21.76 -25.64
N GLN A 195 21.95 21.45 -26.52
CA GLN A 195 21.80 21.59 -27.97
C GLN A 195 21.57 20.22 -28.65
N ASP A 196 20.49 20.11 -29.43
CA ASP A 196 20.02 18.83 -30.00
C ASP A 196 20.65 18.42 -31.36
N ALA A 197 21.50 19.23 -32.01
CA ALA A 197 21.90 18.98 -33.41
C ALA A 197 23.32 19.41 -33.80
N ALA A 198 23.89 18.72 -34.80
CA ALA A 198 25.24 18.91 -35.39
C ALA A 198 25.49 20.24 -36.13
N ALA A 199 24.62 21.25 -36.00
CA ALA A 199 24.81 22.55 -36.63
C ALA A 199 25.63 23.47 -35.70
N ALA A 200 26.54 24.28 -36.26
CA ALA A 200 27.24 25.32 -35.51
C ALA A 200 26.25 26.35 -34.96
N VAL A 201 26.39 26.68 -33.68
CA VAL A 201 25.79 27.84 -33.03
C VAL A 201 26.82 28.96 -33.05
N GLY A 202 26.35 30.20 -33.02
CA GLY A 202 27.21 31.31 -32.60
C GLY A 202 27.55 31.24 -31.10
N THR A 203 27.15 32.28 -30.37
CA THR A 203 27.44 32.41 -28.94
C THR A 203 26.21 32.03 -28.10
N VAL A 204 26.37 31.47 -26.89
CA VAL A 204 25.22 31.32 -25.97
C VAL A 204 25.00 32.62 -25.20
N PHE A 205 25.99 33.01 -24.39
CA PHE A 205 25.98 34.24 -23.62
C PHE A 205 26.93 35.26 -24.23
N ALA A 206 26.39 36.34 -24.80
CA ALA A 206 27.17 37.46 -25.29
C ALA A 206 26.96 38.69 -24.42
N VAL A 207 28.05 39.36 -24.09
CA VAL A 207 28.06 40.58 -23.28
C VAL A 207 28.83 41.64 -24.04
N ASN A 208 28.23 42.81 -24.27
CA ASN A 208 28.83 43.89 -25.06
C ASN A 208 28.56 45.28 -24.46
N GLY A 209 29.56 45.89 -23.85
CA GLY A 209 29.41 47.20 -23.20
C GLY A 209 28.57 47.08 -21.91
N THR A 210 29.18 46.56 -20.85
CA THR A 210 28.51 46.37 -19.55
C THR A 210 29.53 46.46 -18.42
N SER A 211 29.05 46.52 -17.17
CA SER A 211 29.93 46.41 -15.99
C SER A 211 29.44 45.34 -15.01
N GLY A 212 30.35 44.47 -14.53
CA GLY A 212 30.06 43.57 -13.42
C GLY A 212 29.16 42.38 -13.74
N THR A 213 29.15 41.89 -14.99
CA THR A 213 28.37 40.69 -15.34
C THR A 213 28.99 39.44 -14.72
N ALA A 214 28.21 38.66 -13.96
CA ALA A 214 28.62 37.36 -13.41
C ALA A 214 27.99 36.21 -14.22
N ILE A 215 28.81 35.30 -14.71
CA ILE A 215 28.41 34.10 -15.45
C ILE A 215 28.93 32.89 -14.67
N THR A 216 28.08 32.32 -13.81
CA THR A 216 28.55 31.44 -12.74
C THR A 216 27.75 30.16 -12.58
N GLY A 217 28.43 29.02 -12.51
CA GLY A 217 27.74 27.76 -12.18
C GLY A 217 26.76 27.30 -13.27
N ASN A 218 27.01 27.60 -14.54
CA ASN A 218 26.16 27.12 -15.64
C ASN A 218 26.68 25.79 -16.19
N THR A 219 25.78 24.92 -16.67
CA THR A 219 26.13 23.71 -17.42
C THR A 219 25.74 23.87 -18.88
N LEU A 220 26.73 23.99 -19.75
CA LEU A 220 26.53 24.27 -21.17
C LEU A 220 26.98 23.08 -22.02
N THR A 221 26.03 22.36 -22.62
CA THR A 221 26.29 21.27 -23.57
C THR A 221 26.00 21.72 -24.98
N LEU A 222 27.07 21.90 -25.76
CA LEU A 222 27.08 22.52 -27.07
C LEU A 222 27.78 21.59 -28.06
N ASN A 223 27.38 21.60 -29.34
CA ASN A 223 28.08 20.85 -30.37
C ASN A 223 29.25 21.68 -30.95
N CYS A 224 28.97 22.90 -31.43
CA CYS A 224 29.98 23.78 -32.01
C CYS A 224 29.60 25.23 -31.76
N ALA A 225 30.11 25.83 -30.69
CA ALA A 225 29.68 27.16 -30.23
C ALA A 225 30.69 27.79 -29.26
N THR A 226 30.65 29.12 -29.16
CA THR A 226 31.26 29.85 -28.03
C THR A 226 30.23 29.94 -26.90
N ALA A 227 30.51 29.33 -25.75
CA ALA A 227 29.61 29.38 -24.60
C ALA A 227 29.48 30.81 -24.08
N VAL A 228 30.60 31.51 -23.93
CA VAL A 228 30.64 32.89 -23.40
C VAL A 228 31.49 33.77 -24.30
N ARG A 229 30.93 34.91 -24.72
CA ARG A 229 31.65 35.97 -25.44
C ARG A 229 31.51 37.29 -24.71
N LEU A 230 32.63 37.87 -24.31
CA LEU A 230 32.71 39.21 -23.72
C LEU A 230 33.37 40.15 -24.74
N ASP A 231 32.55 40.95 -25.40
CA ASP A 231 32.93 41.95 -26.40
C ASP A 231 32.83 43.38 -25.83
N GLY A 232 33.41 44.34 -26.54
CA GLY A 232 33.32 45.75 -26.16
C GLY A 232 33.84 46.02 -24.73
N PRO A 233 33.48 47.14 -24.08
CA PRO A 233 33.89 47.44 -22.72
C PRO A 233 33.05 46.68 -21.68
N ALA A 234 33.06 45.34 -21.71
CA ALA A 234 32.42 44.47 -20.71
C ALA A 234 33.25 44.36 -19.41
N THR A 235 33.42 45.49 -18.73
CA THR A 235 34.38 45.66 -17.63
C THR A 235 33.98 44.89 -16.36
N GLY A 236 34.96 44.37 -15.63
CA GLY A 236 34.74 43.73 -14.33
C GLY A 236 33.90 42.44 -14.36
N SER A 237 33.74 41.82 -15.54
CA SER A 237 32.97 40.58 -15.70
C SER A 237 33.63 39.40 -14.95
N ALA A 238 32.83 38.42 -14.53
CA ALA A 238 33.29 37.22 -13.82
C ALA A 238 32.74 35.96 -14.50
N VAL A 239 33.62 35.02 -14.88
CA VAL A 239 33.24 33.73 -15.49
C VAL A 239 33.77 32.59 -14.61
N PHE A 240 32.90 32.00 -13.78
CA PHE A 240 33.33 31.05 -12.75
C PHE A 240 32.48 29.79 -12.67
N ASN A 241 33.06 28.69 -12.21
CA ASN A 241 32.30 27.48 -11.84
C ASN A 241 31.46 26.88 -12.99
N ASN A 242 31.69 27.26 -14.24
CA ASN A 242 30.88 26.76 -15.36
C ASN A 242 31.41 25.41 -15.82
N VAL A 243 30.51 24.51 -16.20
CA VAL A 243 30.83 23.27 -16.90
C VAL A 243 30.50 23.47 -18.36
N VAL A 244 31.51 23.50 -19.22
CA VAL A 244 31.34 23.67 -20.67
C VAL A 244 31.74 22.40 -21.39
N LYS A 245 30.76 21.75 -21.99
CA LYS A 245 30.94 20.63 -22.91
C LYS A 245 30.73 21.12 -24.33
N ALA A 246 31.79 21.14 -25.14
CA ALA A 246 31.73 21.67 -26.49
C ALA A 246 32.72 20.99 -27.44
N GLY A 247 32.32 20.74 -28.69
CA GLY A 247 33.23 20.30 -29.74
C GLY A 247 32.58 19.36 -30.74
N ALA A 248 32.96 19.53 -32.01
CA ALA A 248 32.52 18.70 -33.12
C ALA A 248 33.69 18.53 -34.11
N ALA A 249 33.62 17.52 -34.96
CA ALA A 249 34.57 17.31 -36.06
C ALA A 249 34.37 18.30 -37.23
N ASP A 250 33.44 19.26 -37.12
CA ASP A 250 33.13 20.22 -38.18
C ASP A 250 34.25 21.27 -38.32
N PRO A 251 34.81 21.48 -39.54
CA PRO A 251 35.79 22.53 -39.82
C PRO A 251 35.36 23.95 -39.42
N ALA A 252 34.05 24.24 -39.38
CA ALA A 252 33.51 25.51 -38.91
C ALA A 252 33.87 25.81 -37.43
N CYS A 253 34.24 24.79 -36.65
CA CYS A 253 34.63 24.91 -35.25
C CYS A 253 36.13 25.15 -35.05
N ALA A 254 36.93 25.21 -36.12
CA ALA A 254 38.39 25.22 -36.05
C ALA A 254 39.02 26.44 -35.35
N SER A 255 38.26 27.52 -35.17
CA SER A 255 38.69 28.74 -34.48
C SER A 255 37.92 29.02 -33.19
N ALA A 256 37.01 28.13 -32.79
CA ALA A 256 36.11 28.31 -31.66
C ALA A 256 36.85 28.24 -30.32
N ALA A 257 36.46 29.12 -29.41
CA ALA A 257 36.84 29.04 -28.00
C ALA A 257 35.57 28.98 -27.15
N ALA A 258 35.60 28.16 -26.09
CA ALA A 258 34.50 28.05 -25.14
C ALA A 258 34.21 29.41 -24.47
N VAL A 259 35.27 30.11 -24.04
CA VAL A 259 35.19 31.48 -23.50
C VAL A 259 36.06 32.41 -24.34
N THR A 260 35.48 33.49 -24.85
CA THR A 260 36.18 34.53 -25.60
C THR A 260 36.07 35.87 -24.87
N VAL A 261 37.21 36.55 -24.68
CA VAL A 261 37.29 37.85 -24.00
C VAL A 261 38.08 38.83 -24.86
N ALA A 262 37.43 39.92 -25.26
CA ALA A 262 38.05 40.99 -26.05
C ALA A 262 39.03 41.82 -25.20
N PRO A 263 40.06 42.45 -25.81
CA PRO A 263 41.00 43.33 -25.09
C PRO A 263 40.33 44.48 -24.35
N SER A 264 39.17 44.93 -24.83
CA SER A 264 38.37 46.01 -24.24
C SER A 264 37.61 45.60 -22.97
N ALA A 265 37.46 44.30 -22.68
CA ALA A 265 36.76 43.79 -21.49
C ALA A 265 37.68 43.78 -20.26
N THR A 266 38.17 44.96 -19.87
CA THR A 266 39.18 45.11 -18.80
C THR A 266 38.66 44.71 -17.42
N GLY A 267 39.52 44.13 -16.58
CA GLY A 267 39.15 43.71 -15.22
C GLY A 267 38.31 42.43 -15.17
N THR A 268 38.13 41.74 -16.30
CA THR A 268 37.48 40.42 -16.33
C THR A 268 38.29 39.40 -15.53
N ARG A 269 37.59 38.60 -14.72
CA ARG A 269 38.12 37.50 -13.91
C ARG A 269 37.52 36.16 -14.34
N THR A 270 38.33 35.10 -14.35
CA THR A 270 37.87 33.74 -14.66
C THR A 270 38.56 32.70 -13.77
N GLY A 271 37.85 31.65 -13.37
CA GLY A 271 38.39 30.57 -12.55
C GLY A 271 37.40 29.46 -12.21
N SER A 272 37.93 28.31 -11.79
CA SER A 272 37.15 27.12 -11.41
C SER A 272 36.16 26.65 -12.47
N ASN A 273 36.40 26.93 -13.75
CA ASN A 273 35.60 26.39 -14.86
C ASN A 273 36.11 25.00 -15.26
N LEU A 274 35.21 24.11 -15.67
CA LEU A 274 35.57 22.82 -16.25
C LEU A 274 35.23 22.78 -17.74
N PHE A 275 36.19 22.31 -18.54
CA PHE A 275 36.11 22.23 -19.98
C PHE A 275 36.18 20.76 -20.45
N GLU A 276 35.05 20.22 -20.93
CA GLU A 276 34.97 18.94 -21.62
C GLU A 276 34.93 19.21 -23.13
N LEU A 277 36.11 19.43 -23.72
CA LEU A 277 36.23 19.88 -25.11
C LEU A 277 36.67 18.78 -26.06
N THR A 278 36.12 18.78 -27.27
CA THR A 278 36.54 17.88 -28.36
C THR A 278 36.86 18.63 -29.65
N GLY A 279 37.54 17.97 -30.59
CA GLY A 279 37.97 18.58 -31.85
C GLY A 279 39.03 19.67 -31.62
N SER A 280 38.88 20.80 -32.29
CA SER A 280 39.80 21.95 -32.29
C SER A 280 39.35 23.11 -31.40
N THR A 281 38.27 22.93 -30.63
CA THR A 281 37.76 23.95 -29.70
C THR A 281 38.74 24.14 -28.55
N VAL A 282 39.09 25.39 -28.24
CA VAL A 282 39.99 25.71 -27.12
C VAL A 282 39.24 26.24 -25.90
N PRO A 283 39.76 26.10 -24.67
CA PRO A 283 39.13 26.67 -23.47
C PRO A 283 38.93 28.19 -23.57
N TYR A 284 40.01 28.91 -23.89
CA TYR A 284 40.00 30.37 -23.89
C TYR A 284 40.54 30.96 -25.18
N ARG A 285 39.91 32.07 -25.61
CA ARG A 285 40.52 33.08 -26.46
C ARG A 285 40.51 34.41 -25.69
N TRP A 286 41.68 34.87 -25.29
CA TRP A 286 41.82 36.04 -24.43
C TRP A 286 42.64 37.13 -25.11
N ALA A 287 42.05 38.33 -25.21
CA ALA A 287 42.65 39.48 -25.90
C ALA A 287 43.11 39.15 -27.34
N GLY A 288 42.35 38.32 -28.06
CA GLY A 288 42.65 37.87 -29.42
C GLY A 288 43.50 36.60 -29.52
N THR A 289 44.23 36.24 -28.46
CA THR A 289 45.10 35.04 -28.42
C THR A 289 44.32 33.81 -28.01
N ALA A 290 44.41 32.73 -28.79
CA ALA A 290 43.83 31.43 -28.42
C ALA A 290 44.78 30.66 -27.49
N TYR A 291 44.22 30.03 -26.46
CA TYR A 291 44.94 29.22 -25.49
C TYR A 291 44.39 27.79 -25.49
N PRO A 292 44.99 26.87 -26.27
CA PRO A 292 44.56 25.48 -26.33
C PRO A 292 44.75 24.70 -25.01
N ALA A 293 45.65 25.16 -24.15
CA ALA A 293 45.94 24.55 -22.86
C ALA A 293 45.83 25.55 -21.71
N LEU A 294 45.29 25.10 -20.59
CA LEU A 294 45.08 25.95 -19.40
C LEU A 294 46.39 26.46 -18.80
N ASP A 295 47.48 25.70 -18.84
CA ASP A 295 48.78 26.13 -18.28
C ASP A 295 49.37 27.33 -19.03
N ALA A 296 49.21 27.35 -20.35
CA ALA A 296 49.61 28.50 -21.16
C ALA A 296 48.74 29.73 -20.85
N PHE A 297 47.43 29.53 -20.65
CA PHE A 297 46.52 30.59 -20.25
C PHE A 297 46.87 31.16 -18.87
N ARG A 298 47.10 30.30 -17.87
CA ARG A 298 47.52 30.68 -16.51
C ARG A 298 48.81 31.47 -16.52
N THR A 299 49.81 30.99 -17.26
CA THR A 299 51.12 31.66 -17.35
C THR A 299 50.99 33.05 -17.97
N ALA A 300 50.15 33.19 -19.00
CA ALA A 300 49.99 34.46 -19.72
C ALA A 300 49.11 35.48 -18.98
N THR A 301 48.13 35.03 -18.19
CA THR A 301 47.09 35.91 -17.62
C THR A 301 47.08 35.98 -16.09
N GLY A 302 47.69 35.00 -15.42
CA GLY A 302 47.58 34.81 -13.97
C GLY A 302 46.19 34.32 -13.51
N GLN A 303 45.30 33.95 -14.44
CA GLN A 303 43.92 33.54 -14.14
C GLN A 303 43.70 32.04 -14.37
N GLY A 304 42.54 31.51 -13.96
CA GLY A 304 42.17 30.10 -14.23
C GLY A 304 42.95 29.06 -13.42
N GLY A 305 43.51 29.42 -12.25
CA GLY A 305 44.33 28.52 -11.42
C GLY A 305 43.66 27.19 -11.09
N HIS A 306 42.34 27.20 -10.83
CA HIS A 306 41.52 26.02 -10.52
C HIS A 306 40.70 25.49 -11.72
N ASP A 307 40.90 26.04 -12.93
CA ASP A 307 40.20 25.51 -14.11
C ASP A 307 40.61 24.06 -14.41
N LEU A 308 39.69 23.23 -14.87
CA LEU A 308 39.96 21.84 -15.22
C LEU A 308 39.64 21.56 -16.69
N THR A 309 40.38 20.61 -17.27
CA THR A 309 39.98 19.94 -18.51
C THR A 309 39.69 18.47 -18.21
N GLY A 310 38.64 17.91 -18.78
CA GLY A 310 38.28 16.51 -18.56
C GLY A 310 36.79 16.26 -18.66
N THR A 311 36.40 15.01 -18.51
CA THR A 311 35.00 14.59 -18.54
C THR A 311 34.32 15.05 -17.25
N ALA A 312 33.21 15.79 -17.37
CA ALA A 312 32.38 16.17 -16.23
C ALA A 312 31.59 14.98 -15.64
N ALA A 313 31.59 13.84 -16.34
CA ALA A 313 30.92 12.56 -16.04
C ALA A 313 29.51 12.74 -15.43
N SER A 314 28.45 12.57 -16.24
CA SER A 314 27.07 12.60 -15.74
C SER A 314 26.51 11.19 -15.59
N GLU A 315 25.82 10.95 -14.48
CA GLU A 315 25.22 9.66 -14.16
C GLU A 315 23.77 9.63 -14.68
N LYS A 316 23.35 8.47 -15.20
CA LYS A 316 21.94 8.23 -15.53
C LYS A 316 21.14 8.10 -14.24
N GLN A 317 19.91 8.61 -14.29
CA GLN A 317 18.82 8.52 -13.31
C GLN A 317 18.87 7.23 -12.44
N TYR A 318 19.17 7.35 -11.15
CA TYR A 318 18.94 6.27 -10.18
C TYR A 318 17.45 6.20 -9.81
N LEU A 319 16.98 5.04 -9.33
CA LEU A 319 15.59 4.87 -8.92
C LEU A 319 15.14 5.85 -7.81
N CYS A 320 16.06 6.36 -6.99
CA CYS A 320 15.79 7.39 -5.98
C CYS A 320 16.07 8.83 -6.46
N GLN A 321 16.67 9.00 -7.64
CA GLN A 321 16.99 10.30 -8.25
C GLN A 321 16.27 10.41 -9.59
N THR A 322 15.19 11.20 -9.66
CA THR A 322 14.51 11.51 -10.94
C THR A 322 15.27 12.52 -11.80
N ARG A 323 16.52 12.83 -11.45
CA ARG A 323 17.30 14.00 -11.90
C ARG A 323 18.66 13.54 -12.41
N THR A 324 19.21 14.24 -13.40
CA THR A 324 20.60 14.05 -13.86
C THR A 324 21.53 14.81 -12.92
N VAL A 325 22.52 14.12 -12.35
CA VAL A 325 23.55 14.65 -11.43
C VAL A 325 24.96 14.20 -11.86
N PRO A 326 26.04 14.85 -11.39
CA PRO A 326 27.40 14.36 -11.58
C PRO A 326 27.60 12.95 -11.03
N VAL A 327 28.45 12.13 -11.68
CA VAL A 327 28.91 10.81 -11.19
C VAL A 327 29.77 10.97 -9.95
N GLU A 328 29.73 10.00 -9.05
CA GLU A 328 30.60 9.96 -7.85
C GLU A 328 32.07 10.17 -8.20
N HIS A 329 32.79 10.95 -7.39
CA HIS A 329 34.19 11.35 -7.66
C HIS A 329 34.43 12.09 -9.00
N SER A 330 33.37 12.61 -9.64
CA SER A 330 33.56 13.51 -10.78
C SER A 330 34.38 14.73 -10.36
N PRO A 331 35.29 15.25 -11.21
CA PRO A 331 36.07 16.44 -10.92
C PRO A 331 35.25 17.74 -10.80
N VAL A 332 33.93 17.69 -10.99
CA VAL A 332 33.03 18.82 -10.72
C VAL A 332 32.58 18.88 -9.26
N ILE A 333 32.61 17.76 -8.53
CA ILE A 333 32.11 17.68 -7.15
C ILE A 333 33.06 18.41 -6.20
N ASP A 334 32.52 19.19 -5.26
CA ASP A 334 33.26 19.90 -4.20
C ASP A 334 34.50 20.68 -4.70
N SER A 335 34.36 21.29 -5.87
CA SER A 335 35.51 21.86 -6.60
C SER A 335 35.28 23.29 -7.10
N ALA A 336 34.08 23.83 -6.89
CA ALA A 336 33.75 25.19 -7.28
C ALA A 336 34.29 26.23 -6.29
N ASP A 337 34.44 27.46 -6.78
CA ASP A 337 34.73 28.62 -5.95
C ASP A 337 33.44 29.13 -5.32
N ALA A 338 33.22 28.83 -4.04
CA ALA A 338 32.07 29.28 -3.26
C ALA A 338 32.01 30.81 -3.08
N SER A 339 33.12 31.51 -3.28
CA SER A 339 33.20 32.97 -3.21
C SER A 339 32.94 33.68 -4.54
N ALA A 340 32.73 32.92 -5.63
CA ALA A 340 32.53 33.49 -6.95
C ALA A 340 31.27 34.39 -7.01
N PRO A 341 31.32 35.53 -7.73
CA PRO A 341 30.15 36.36 -7.93
C PRO A 341 28.99 35.57 -8.57
N GLY A 342 27.77 35.75 -8.10
CA GLY A 342 26.59 35.12 -8.70
C GLY A 342 26.37 33.64 -8.31
N VAL A 343 27.13 33.09 -7.35
CA VAL A 343 26.83 31.78 -6.76
C VAL A 343 25.43 31.78 -6.14
N LEU A 344 24.68 30.70 -6.41
CA LEU A 344 23.32 30.52 -5.92
C LEU A 344 23.30 29.60 -4.69
N PRO A 345 22.39 29.84 -3.73
CA PRO A 345 22.27 29.02 -2.52
C PRO A 345 21.69 27.62 -2.78
N THR A 346 21.08 27.43 -3.95
CA THR A 346 20.51 26.15 -4.39
C THR A 346 20.93 25.84 -5.81
N ASP A 347 20.92 24.57 -6.17
CA ASP A 347 21.17 24.11 -7.53
C ASP A 347 19.99 24.39 -8.49
N PHE A 348 20.12 23.94 -9.74
CA PHE A 348 19.13 24.02 -10.82
C PHE A 348 17.76 23.46 -10.44
N TYR A 349 17.72 22.45 -9.56
CA TYR A 349 16.48 21.83 -9.15
C TYR A 349 15.90 22.40 -7.84
N GLY A 350 16.52 23.47 -7.32
CA GLY A 350 16.16 24.10 -6.05
C GLY A 350 16.64 23.34 -4.82
N SER A 351 17.51 22.34 -4.96
CA SER A 351 18.11 21.62 -3.84
C SER A 351 19.21 22.46 -3.18
N ALA A 352 19.37 22.33 -1.87
CA ALA A 352 20.51 22.92 -1.16
C ALA A 352 21.83 22.34 -1.68
N ARG A 353 22.88 23.16 -1.66
CA ARG A 353 24.24 22.74 -1.95
C ARG A 353 24.84 22.01 -0.73
N VAL A 354 25.34 20.79 -0.90
CA VAL A 354 25.69 19.84 0.16
C VAL A 354 27.09 19.28 -0.07
N ASP A 355 27.85 19.16 1.02
CA ASP A 355 29.20 18.60 1.04
C ASP A 355 29.16 17.09 0.84
N ASP A 356 29.85 16.58 -0.18
CA ASP A 356 30.00 15.15 -0.42
C ASP A 356 31.18 14.61 0.39
N PRO A 357 30.95 13.89 1.50
CA PRO A 357 32.01 13.46 2.40
C PRO A 357 32.97 12.43 1.78
N LEU A 358 32.68 11.92 0.58
CA LEU A 358 33.55 11.00 -0.16
C LEU A 358 34.53 11.73 -1.09
N VAL A 359 34.33 13.01 -1.35
CA VAL A 359 35.15 13.84 -2.22
C VAL A 359 35.87 14.89 -1.36
N ALA A 360 37.10 15.23 -1.73
CA ALA A 360 37.83 16.27 -1.02
C ALA A 360 37.49 17.64 -1.62
N ASP A 361 37.24 18.63 -0.76
CA ASP A 361 37.14 20.03 -1.15
C ASP A 361 38.40 20.50 -1.89
N THR A 362 38.27 20.73 -3.19
CA THR A 362 39.35 21.27 -4.04
C THR A 362 39.10 22.71 -4.47
N GLY A 363 37.92 23.24 -4.16
CA GLY A 363 37.52 24.64 -4.34
C GLY A 363 37.79 25.50 -3.11
N THR A 364 37.04 26.61 -2.98
CA THR A 364 37.03 27.47 -1.78
C THR A 364 35.91 27.06 -0.78
N GLY A 365 35.26 25.94 -1.05
CA GLY A 365 34.21 25.28 -0.27
C GLY A 365 33.73 24.01 -0.99
N HIS A 366 32.57 23.50 -0.58
CA HIS A 366 31.98 22.22 -0.99
C HIS A 366 30.94 22.34 -2.12
N LEU A 367 31.05 23.36 -2.97
CA LEU A 367 30.08 23.54 -4.06
C LEU A 367 30.49 22.73 -5.29
N ASP A 368 29.50 22.17 -5.98
CA ASP A 368 29.74 21.57 -7.29
C ASP A 368 29.87 22.64 -8.37
N ARG A 369 30.73 22.37 -9.37
CA ARG A 369 30.76 23.15 -10.61
C ARG A 369 29.53 22.84 -11.46
N GLY A 370 29.06 23.87 -12.16
CA GLY A 370 27.89 23.79 -13.02
C GLY A 370 26.58 23.97 -12.27
N ALA A 371 25.50 23.68 -12.98
CA ALA A 371 24.15 24.03 -12.55
C ALA A 371 23.58 23.11 -11.45
N VAL A 372 24.11 21.90 -11.31
CA VAL A 372 23.53 20.84 -10.49
C VAL A 372 24.46 20.48 -9.34
N GLU A 373 23.89 20.14 -8.19
CA GLU A 373 24.59 19.53 -7.06
C GLU A 373 24.30 18.02 -7.01
N ARG A 374 25.27 17.20 -6.59
CA ARG A 374 25.06 15.80 -6.23
C ARG A 374 24.57 15.69 -4.78
N PRO A 375 23.32 15.25 -4.52
CA PRO A 375 22.85 15.02 -3.16
C PRO A 375 23.12 13.58 -2.68
N ASN A 376 23.14 13.38 -1.35
CA ASN A 376 22.95 12.04 -0.79
C ASN A 376 21.58 11.50 -1.17
N CYS A 377 21.54 10.28 -1.69
CA CYS A 377 20.31 9.57 -1.97
C CYS A 377 20.38 8.16 -1.40
N THR A 378 19.49 7.88 -0.45
CA THR A 378 19.19 6.52 -0.02
C THR A 378 17.80 6.15 -0.54
N GLY A 379 17.68 4.98 -1.16
CA GLY A 379 16.44 4.46 -1.72
C GLY A 379 16.14 3.06 -1.22
N ILE A 380 14.87 2.75 -1.02
CA ILE A 380 14.37 1.39 -0.80
C ILE A 380 13.57 1.04 -2.06
N ASP A 381 13.78 -0.13 -2.65
CA ASP A 381 13.09 -0.56 -3.87
C ASP A 381 11.57 -0.31 -3.76
N GLN A 382 10.99 0.38 -4.75
CA GLN A 382 9.57 0.73 -4.77
C GLN A 382 8.68 -0.45 -5.19
N ASN A 383 9.26 -1.50 -5.78
CA ASN A 383 8.55 -2.72 -6.17
C ASN A 383 8.26 -3.66 -4.98
N LEU A 384 8.28 -3.13 -3.76
CA LEU A 384 7.85 -3.84 -2.56
C LEU A 384 6.38 -4.30 -2.62
N LEU A 385 5.54 -3.64 -3.44
CA LEU A 385 4.10 -3.91 -3.51
C LEU A 385 3.72 -5.14 -4.34
N ASP A 386 4.48 -5.49 -5.39
CA ASP A 386 4.06 -6.56 -6.32
C ASP A 386 4.83 -7.89 -6.16
N ASN A 387 6.04 -7.91 -5.58
CA ASN A 387 6.87 -9.13 -5.54
C ASN A 387 7.68 -9.38 -4.26
N ALA A 388 7.79 -8.39 -3.37
CA ALA A 388 8.68 -8.49 -2.20
C ALA A 388 8.10 -9.33 -1.06
N VAL A 389 6.79 -9.22 -0.82
CA VAL A 389 6.10 -9.92 0.27
C VAL A 389 5.45 -11.19 -0.28
N ARG A 390 5.83 -12.35 0.24
CA ARG A 390 5.22 -13.64 -0.10
C ARG A 390 4.70 -14.32 1.15
N MET A 391 3.45 -14.79 1.07
CA MET A 391 2.88 -15.60 2.15
C MET A 391 3.55 -16.97 2.21
N GLN A 392 4.13 -17.27 3.36
CA GLN A 392 4.73 -18.55 3.71
C GLN A 392 3.80 -19.41 4.57
N GLY A 393 2.55 -18.98 4.82
CA GLY A 393 1.51 -19.74 5.52
C GLY A 393 0.32 -18.87 5.88
N ALA A 394 -0.51 -19.33 6.81
CA ALA A 394 -1.57 -18.54 7.42
C ALA A 394 -1.01 -17.28 8.08
N ARG A 395 0.16 -17.43 8.74
CA ARG A 395 0.81 -16.37 9.52
C ARG A 395 2.27 -16.11 9.13
N GLY A 396 2.85 -16.93 8.26
CA GLY A 396 4.23 -16.79 7.82
C GLY A 396 4.36 -15.88 6.62
N VAL A 397 5.40 -15.05 6.59
CA VAL A 397 5.69 -14.07 5.53
C VAL A 397 7.17 -14.02 5.24
N SER A 398 7.53 -13.92 3.96
CA SER A 398 8.89 -13.63 3.51
C SER A 398 8.91 -12.27 2.83
N LEU A 399 9.91 -11.45 3.17
CA LEU A 399 10.18 -10.13 2.63
C LEU A 399 11.52 -10.16 1.88
N ASN A 400 11.49 -9.82 0.60
CA ASN A 400 12.67 -9.64 -0.25
C ASN A 400 12.78 -8.18 -0.68
N SER A 401 13.88 -7.49 -0.35
CA SER A 401 14.06 -6.08 -0.73
C SER A 401 15.52 -5.73 -1.01
N THR A 402 15.71 -4.70 -1.83
CA THR A 402 17.01 -4.07 -2.07
C THR A 402 17.00 -2.62 -1.58
N VAL A 403 18.07 -2.21 -0.92
CA VAL A 403 18.35 -0.85 -0.48
C VAL A 403 19.53 -0.33 -1.28
N TRP A 404 19.42 0.91 -1.76
CA TRP A 404 20.40 1.61 -2.58
C TRP A 404 20.94 2.82 -1.83
N GLN A 405 22.24 3.10 -1.92
CA GLN A 405 22.88 4.31 -1.40
C GLN A 405 23.81 4.89 -2.47
N THR A 406 23.77 6.20 -2.70
CA THR A 406 24.68 6.86 -3.65
C THR A 406 26.05 7.16 -3.03
N TRP A 407 26.08 7.64 -1.78
CA TRP A 407 27.31 7.95 -1.04
C TRP A 407 27.87 6.77 -0.22
N ASN A 408 27.30 5.55 -0.38
CA ASN A 408 27.72 4.34 0.34
C ASN A 408 28.01 4.56 1.85
N LEU A 409 27.31 5.50 2.48
CA LEU A 409 27.60 5.93 3.84
C LEU A 409 27.22 4.82 4.83
N PRO A 410 28.05 4.59 5.86
CA PRO A 410 27.68 3.66 6.92
C PRO A 410 26.40 4.12 7.60
N GLY A 411 25.53 3.17 7.95
CA GLY A 411 24.23 3.46 8.50
C GLY A 411 23.56 2.23 9.08
N THR A 412 22.25 2.33 9.27
CA THR A 412 21.40 1.24 9.79
C THR A 412 20.20 1.02 8.90
N LEU A 413 19.84 -0.24 8.69
CA LEU A 413 18.54 -0.68 8.19
C LEU A 413 17.74 -1.25 9.36
N SER A 414 16.63 -0.63 9.70
CA SER A 414 15.67 -1.11 10.69
C SER A 414 14.44 -1.70 9.97
N LEU A 415 14.08 -2.92 10.34
CA LEU A 415 12.90 -3.63 9.87
C LEU A 415 11.96 -3.83 11.06
N ASP A 416 10.76 -3.25 10.99
CA ASP A 416 9.69 -3.42 11.97
C ASP A 416 8.54 -4.18 11.30
N TRP A 417 8.15 -5.32 11.88
CA TRP A 417 7.07 -6.16 11.34
C TRP A 417 5.67 -5.66 11.72
N GLY A 418 5.56 -4.65 12.58
CA GLY A 418 4.28 -4.07 13.00
C GLY A 418 3.54 -4.86 14.08
N ASP A 419 4.13 -5.95 14.58
CA ASP A 419 3.63 -6.75 15.71
C ASP A 419 4.44 -6.54 17.01
N GLY A 420 5.32 -5.54 17.02
CA GLY A 420 6.23 -5.23 18.13
C GLY A 420 7.60 -5.91 17.99
N THR A 421 7.78 -6.78 16.99
CA THR A 421 9.10 -7.33 16.66
C THR A 421 9.81 -6.45 15.63
N SER A 422 11.09 -6.19 15.87
CA SER A 422 11.93 -5.44 14.94
C SER A 422 13.37 -5.95 14.97
N SER A 423 14.08 -5.71 13.87
CA SER A 423 15.52 -5.95 13.77
C SER A 423 16.21 -4.70 13.24
N THR A 424 17.49 -4.55 13.55
CA THR A 424 18.33 -3.50 12.98
C THR A 424 19.65 -4.10 12.58
N THR A 425 20.06 -3.88 11.34
CA THR A 425 21.32 -4.35 10.78
C THR A 425 22.16 -3.18 10.29
N PRO A 426 23.50 -3.26 10.35
CA PRO A 426 24.36 -2.31 9.65
C PRO A 426 24.02 -2.25 8.17
N LEU A 427 24.08 -1.06 7.59
CA LEU A 427 23.89 -0.80 6.17
C LEU A 427 25.12 -0.07 5.66
N GLN A 428 25.70 -0.54 4.56
CA GLN A 428 26.72 0.19 3.81
C GLN A 428 26.68 -0.22 2.35
N GLY A 429 26.46 0.75 1.48
CA GLY A 429 26.26 0.55 0.05
C GLY A 429 24.97 -0.19 -0.29
N THR A 430 24.88 -0.63 -1.55
CA THR A 430 23.72 -1.36 -2.03
C THR A 430 23.63 -2.74 -1.38
N THR A 431 22.51 -3.03 -0.71
CA THR A 431 22.30 -4.26 0.04
C THR A 431 20.97 -4.91 -0.36
N THR A 432 21.00 -6.19 -0.72
CA THR A 432 19.80 -7.01 -0.92
C THR A 432 19.63 -7.96 0.26
N PHE A 433 18.41 -8.11 0.75
CA PHE A 433 18.11 -9.01 1.85
C PHE A 433 16.80 -9.76 1.66
N GLN A 434 16.76 -10.95 2.27
CA GLN A 434 15.58 -11.78 2.45
C GLN A 434 15.40 -12.02 3.95
N GLN A 435 14.22 -11.73 4.47
CA GLN A 435 13.86 -11.96 5.86
C GLN A 435 12.54 -12.70 5.93
N GLU A 436 12.41 -13.61 6.88
CA GLU A 436 11.16 -14.34 7.14
C GLU A 436 10.64 -13.98 8.52
N HIS A 437 9.32 -13.97 8.65
CA HIS A 437 8.63 -13.71 9.91
C HIS A 437 7.37 -14.54 10.02
N GLU A 438 7.11 -15.06 11.22
CA GLU A 438 5.84 -15.69 11.54
C GLU A 438 5.11 -14.85 12.58
N TYR A 439 3.97 -14.30 12.18
CA TYR A 439 3.13 -13.54 13.10
C TYR A 439 2.50 -14.49 14.13
N GLN A 440 2.52 -14.11 15.40
CA GLN A 440 1.78 -14.87 16.41
C GLN A 440 0.26 -14.79 16.20
N ARG A 441 -0.23 -13.73 15.54
CA ARG A 441 -1.65 -13.43 15.37
C ARG A 441 -1.96 -13.22 13.89
N ALA A 442 -3.11 -13.73 13.44
CA ALA A 442 -3.63 -13.35 12.13
C ALA A 442 -4.17 -11.91 12.19
N GLY A 443 -4.02 -11.14 11.12
CA GLY A 443 -4.35 -9.73 11.10
C GLY A 443 -3.66 -8.96 9.98
N GLN A 444 -3.91 -7.66 9.96
CA GLN A 444 -3.22 -6.71 9.08
C GLN A 444 -2.06 -6.06 9.83
N TYR A 445 -0.88 -6.11 9.23
CA TYR A 445 0.37 -5.56 9.76
C TYR A 445 0.97 -4.57 8.77
N TRP A 446 1.70 -3.59 9.31
CA TRP A 446 2.50 -2.68 8.50
C TRP A 446 3.96 -3.02 8.68
N VAL A 447 4.54 -3.69 7.69
CA VAL A 447 5.97 -3.94 7.66
C VAL A 447 6.65 -2.65 7.23
N THR A 448 7.48 -2.09 8.10
CA THR A 448 8.17 -0.82 7.92
C THR A 448 9.66 -1.05 7.80
N LEU A 449 10.24 -0.63 6.68
CA LEU A 449 11.69 -0.58 6.49
C LEU A 449 12.11 0.87 6.65
N THR A 450 13.10 1.13 7.50
CA THR A 450 13.69 2.45 7.68
C THR A 450 15.20 2.36 7.55
N THR A 451 15.77 3.14 6.65
CA THR A 451 17.21 3.33 6.57
C THR A 451 17.59 4.64 7.26
N LYS A 452 18.79 4.67 7.84
CA LYS A 452 19.41 5.88 8.38
C LYS A 452 20.90 5.86 8.07
N ALA A 453 21.37 6.77 7.24
CA ALA A 453 22.80 6.96 6.96
C ALA A 453 23.48 7.81 8.06
N SER A 454 24.81 7.79 8.10
CA SER A 454 25.63 8.47 9.12
C SER A 454 25.49 10.00 9.10
N ASP A 455 25.14 10.59 7.96
CA ASP A 455 24.82 12.01 7.79
C ASP A 455 23.41 12.37 8.29
N GLY A 456 22.64 11.38 8.75
CA GLY A 456 21.28 11.54 9.24
C GLY A 456 20.20 11.39 8.17
N ALA A 457 20.55 11.16 6.90
CA ALA A 457 19.55 10.92 5.85
C ALA A 457 18.72 9.68 6.18
N THR A 458 17.40 9.78 6.09
CA THR A 458 16.47 8.70 6.40
C THR A 458 15.54 8.40 5.23
N THR A 459 15.25 7.13 5.01
CA THR A 459 14.26 6.68 4.04
C THR A 459 13.37 5.65 4.68
N THR A 460 12.06 5.84 4.63
CA THR A 460 11.09 4.89 5.18
C THR A 460 10.15 4.41 4.08
N ASN A 461 9.97 3.09 3.98
CA ASN A 461 8.95 2.47 3.15
C ASN A 461 8.07 1.54 4.00
N ARG A 462 6.79 1.43 3.66
CA ARG A 462 5.79 0.65 4.40
C ARG A 462 4.97 -0.21 3.46
N VAL A 463 4.76 -1.46 3.83
CA VAL A 463 3.97 -2.42 3.06
C VAL A 463 2.91 -3.05 3.96
N PRO A 464 1.62 -3.09 3.54
CA PRO A 464 0.60 -3.80 4.27
C PRO A 464 0.74 -5.31 4.06
N VAL A 465 0.69 -6.07 5.13
CA VAL A 465 0.75 -7.53 5.14
C VAL A 465 -0.50 -8.07 5.82
N ASN A 466 -1.31 -8.80 5.07
CA ASN A 466 -2.59 -9.34 5.54
C ASN A 466 -2.50 -10.85 5.74
N THR A 467 -2.10 -11.31 6.92
CA THR A 467 -2.08 -12.74 7.21
C THR A 467 -3.49 -13.32 7.06
N VAL A 468 -3.57 -14.54 6.51
CA VAL A 468 -4.83 -15.19 6.15
C VAL A 468 -5.17 -16.24 7.20
N GLY A 469 -6.45 -16.35 7.59
CA GLY A 469 -6.94 -17.44 8.43
C GLY A 469 -7.46 -16.97 9.79
N ALA A 470 -8.44 -17.69 10.32
CA ALA A 470 -9.17 -17.29 11.51
C ALA A 470 -8.89 -18.25 12.67
N GLN A 471 -8.74 -17.69 13.87
CA GLN A 471 -8.53 -18.42 15.11
C GLN A 471 -9.85 -18.62 15.84
N TYR A 472 -9.98 -19.74 16.56
CA TYR A 472 -11.19 -20.12 17.28
C TYR A 472 -11.30 -19.40 18.62
N HIS A 473 -12.51 -19.03 18.98
CA HIS A 473 -12.86 -18.43 20.26
C HIS A 473 -13.99 -19.24 20.89
N PRO A 474 -13.71 -19.96 21.99
CA PRO A 474 -14.75 -20.65 22.73
C PRO A 474 -15.71 -19.62 23.37
N VAL A 475 -16.99 -19.97 23.42
CA VAL A 475 -18.00 -19.27 24.22
C VAL A 475 -18.73 -20.28 25.10
N THR A 476 -19.33 -19.82 26.19
CA THR A 476 -20.34 -20.64 26.87
C THR A 476 -21.50 -20.86 25.90
N PRO A 477 -21.87 -22.11 25.56
CA PRO A 477 -22.88 -22.34 24.54
C PRO A 477 -24.21 -21.66 24.88
N PHE A 478 -24.78 -20.93 23.91
CA PHE A 478 -26.02 -20.17 24.10
C PHE A 478 -26.93 -20.24 22.87
N ARG A 479 -28.21 -19.95 23.08
CA ARG A 479 -29.23 -19.99 22.03
C ARG A 479 -29.27 -18.67 21.25
N ALA A 480 -28.91 -18.72 19.97
CA ALA A 480 -28.96 -17.56 19.08
C ALA A 480 -30.32 -17.41 18.37
N LEU A 481 -31.00 -18.53 18.10
CA LEU A 481 -32.31 -18.56 17.46
C LEU A 481 -33.19 -19.65 18.06
N ASP A 482 -34.47 -19.34 18.27
CA ASP A 482 -35.51 -20.33 18.50
C ASP A 482 -36.85 -19.81 17.96
N THR A 483 -37.27 -20.38 16.84
CA THR A 483 -38.47 -19.93 16.13
C THR A 483 -39.77 -20.21 16.88
N ARG A 484 -39.73 -21.05 17.92
CA ARG A 484 -40.92 -21.45 18.71
C ARG A 484 -41.32 -20.38 19.72
N ASN A 485 -40.36 -19.61 20.23
CA ASN A 485 -40.57 -18.65 21.32
C ASN A 485 -40.03 -17.23 21.02
N GLY A 486 -39.39 -17.02 19.87
CA GLY A 486 -38.99 -15.70 19.42
C GLY A 486 -37.60 -15.24 19.89
N ILE A 487 -36.74 -16.16 20.32
CA ILE A 487 -35.31 -15.84 20.52
C ILE A 487 -34.67 -15.63 19.14
N GLY A 488 -33.89 -14.56 18.97
CA GLY A 488 -33.24 -14.25 17.69
C GLY A 488 -34.17 -13.72 16.59
N GLY A 489 -35.37 -13.24 16.94
CA GLY A 489 -36.34 -12.62 16.03
C GLY A 489 -37.76 -13.18 16.22
N PRO A 490 -38.72 -12.88 15.33
CA PRO A 490 -40.12 -13.28 15.51
C PRO A 490 -40.31 -14.80 15.73
N ALA A 491 -41.30 -15.18 16.55
CA ALA A 491 -41.72 -16.56 16.80
C ALA A 491 -42.50 -17.12 15.59
N VAL A 492 -41.79 -17.32 14.49
CA VAL A 492 -42.33 -17.75 13.20
C VAL A 492 -41.44 -18.86 12.63
N LYS A 493 -42.09 -19.98 12.27
CA LYS A 493 -41.45 -21.12 11.60
C LYS A 493 -40.79 -20.67 10.29
N VAL A 494 -39.69 -21.33 9.91
CA VAL A 494 -39.08 -21.10 8.59
C VAL A 494 -40.01 -21.70 7.52
N PRO A 495 -40.49 -20.90 6.54
CA PRO A 495 -41.51 -21.35 5.59
C PRO A 495 -41.02 -22.51 4.72
N ALA A 496 -41.97 -23.29 4.19
CA ALA A 496 -41.69 -24.35 3.24
C ALA A 496 -40.96 -23.79 2.01
N ASN A 497 -39.86 -24.42 1.60
CA ASN A 497 -39.00 -23.95 0.51
C ASN A 497 -38.59 -22.48 0.62
N GLY A 498 -38.43 -21.96 1.84
CA GLY A 498 -38.01 -20.59 2.09
C GLY A 498 -36.90 -20.48 3.13
N SER A 499 -36.36 -19.28 3.28
CA SER A 499 -35.22 -18.99 4.15
C SER A 499 -35.57 -18.03 5.27
N ARG A 500 -34.80 -18.09 6.34
CA ARG A 500 -34.73 -17.05 7.37
C ARG A 500 -33.29 -16.60 7.56
N VAL A 501 -33.05 -15.29 7.59
CA VAL A 501 -31.74 -14.73 7.92
C VAL A 501 -31.58 -14.67 9.44
N LEU A 502 -30.41 -15.11 9.94
CA LEU A 502 -29.97 -14.92 11.31
C LEU A 502 -28.72 -14.02 11.29
N ASP A 503 -28.80 -12.92 12.04
CA ASP A 503 -27.69 -11.98 12.22
C ASP A 503 -26.99 -12.25 13.56
N LEU A 504 -25.75 -12.70 13.48
CA LEU A 504 -24.92 -13.07 14.63
C LEU A 504 -24.01 -11.91 15.08
N GLU A 505 -23.94 -10.80 14.34
CA GLU A 505 -23.02 -9.67 14.62
C GLU A 505 -23.22 -9.09 16.03
N LYS A 506 -24.47 -9.05 16.49
CA LYS A 506 -24.82 -8.49 17.82
C LYS A 506 -24.84 -9.53 18.93
N LEU A 507 -24.69 -10.80 18.60
CA LEU A 507 -24.72 -11.92 19.54
C LEU A 507 -23.32 -12.41 19.92
N LEU A 508 -22.30 -12.00 19.16
CA LEU A 508 -20.92 -12.40 19.36
C LEU A 508 -20.07 -11.22 19.89
N PRO A 509 -18.94 -11.51 20.57
CA PRO A 509 -17.99 -10.48 21.00
C PRO A 509 -17.30 -9.70 19.85
N THR A 510 -17.50 -10.13 18.61
CA THR A 510 -17.01 -9.48 17.39
C THR A 510 -18.16 -9.27 16.41
N SER A 511 -18.16 -8.12 15.73
CA SER A 511 -19.09 -7.83 14.64
C SER A 511 -18.64 -8.41 13.29
N GLN A 512 -17.45 -9.04 13.22
CA GLN A 512 -16.90 -9.61 11.99
C GLN A 512 -16.31 -11.02 12.25
N PRO A 513 -17.11 -12.00 12.68
CA PRO A 513 -16.67 -13.39 12.66
C PRO A 513 -16.44 -13.87 11.21
N GLU A 514 -15.33 -14.56 10.99
CA GLU A 514 -15.06 -15.25 9.73
C GLU A 514 -15.95 -16.48 9.58
N GLY A 515 -16.16 -17.20 10.68
CA GLY A 515 -17.05 -18.35 10.73
C GLY A 515 -17.60 -18.59 12.13
N VAL A 516 -18.68 -19.35 12.23
CA VAL A 516 -19.35 -19.65 13.50
C VAL A 516 -19.62 -21.13 13.60
N VAL A 517 -19.34 -21.70 14.77
CA VAL A 517 -19.62 -23.09 15.12
C VAL A 517 -20.98 -23.16 15.79
N LEU A 518 -21.92 -23.86 15.16
CA LEU A 518 -23.32 -23.91 15.52
C LEU A 518 -23.77 -25.34 15.79
N ASN A 519 -24.79 -25.50 16.63
CA ASN A 519 -25.65 -26.67 16.63
C ASN A 519 -27.03 -26.27 16.10
N ILE A 520 -27.52 -26.97 15.09
CA ILE A 520 -28.77 -26.63 14.42
C ILE A 520 -29.75 -27.76 14.63
N THR A 521 -30.92 -27.44 15.19
CA THR A 521 -31.97 -28.40 15.51
C THR A 521 -33.24 -28.09 14.73
N ALA A 522 -33.74 -29.07 13.97
CA ALA A 522 -35.11 -29.05 13.46
C ALA A 522 -36.04 -29.61 14.55
N ALA A 523 -36.97 -28.81 15.04
CA ALA A 523 -37.85 -29.18 16.14
C ALA A 523 -39.21 -29.65 15.59
N ASP A 524 -39.57 -30.90 15.89
CA ASP A 524 -40.85 -31.52 15.55
C ASP A 524 -41.37 -31.20 14.12
N PRO A 525 -40.59 -31.48 13.06
CA PRO A 525 -40.96 -31.12 11.69
C PRO A 525 -42.21 -31.89 11.23
N ALA A 526 -43.13 -31.23 10.51
CA ALA A 526 -44.36 -31.85 10.02
C ALA A 526 -44.18 -32.66 8.72
N SER A 527 -43.09 -32.45 7.98
CA SER A 527 -42.74 -33.16 6.75
C SER A 527 -41.26 -33.51 6.74
N ALA A 528 -40.87 -34.55 6.00
CA ALA A 528 -39.46 -34.82 5.74
C ALA A 528 -38.82 -33.67 4.95
N GLY A 529 -37.52 -33.42 5.16
CA GLY A 529 -36.76 -32.44 4.42
C GLY A 529 -35.37 -32.21 5.01
N PHE A 530 -34.80 -31.06 4.68
CA PHE A 530 -33.45 -30.69 5.08
C PHE A 530 -33.33 -29.21 5.40
N VAL A 531 -32.26 -28.86 6.11
CA VAL A 531 -31.82 -27.48 6.34
C VAL A 531 -30.51 -27.24 5.59
N SER A 532 -30.44 -26.18 4.80
CA SER A 532 -29.16 -25.64 4.28
C SER A 532 -28.79 -24.37 5.01
N VAL A 533 -27.51 -24.21 5.33
CA VAL A 533 -27.01 -23.02 6.03
C VAL A 533 -25.78 -22.47 5.33
N TYR A 534 -25.80 -21.19 5.01
CA TYR A 534 -24.79 -20.50 4.20
C TYR A 534 -24.80 -19.00 4.50
N GLY A 535 -23.77 -18.27 4.07
CA GLY A 535 -23.70 -16.81 4.26
C GLY A 535 -24.85 -16.09 3.56
N ALA A 536 -25.48 -15.12 4.24
CA ALA A 536 -26.59 -14.36 3.68
C ALA A 536 -26.18 -13.58 2.42
N GLY A 537 -27.03 -13.58 1.41
CA GLY A 537 -26.73 -12.97 0.10
C GLY A 537 -25.80 -13.81 -0.79
N ALA A 538 -25.26 -14.94 -0.30
CA ALA A 538 -24.65 -15.93 -1.18
C ALA A 538 -25.75 -16.70 -1.93
N GLY A 539 -25.47 -17.10 -3.18
CA GLY A 539 -26.36 -18.02 -3.89
C GLY A 539 -26.50 -19.33 -3.13
N ARG A 540 -27.75 -19.81 -2.95
CA ARG A 540 -28.03 -21.02 -2.17
C ARG A 540 -27.23 -22.21 -2.71
N PRO A 541 -26.34 -22.83 -1.91
CA PRO A 541 -25.60 -24.00 -2.33
C PRO A 541 -26.53 -25.22 -2.41
N ASN A 542 -26.19 -26.18 -3.28
CA ASN A 542 -26.86 -27.47 -3.34
C ASN A 542 -26.30 -28.42 -2.26
N THR A 543 -26.42 -28.04 -0.99
CA THR A 543 -25.90 -28.77 0.18
C THR A 543 -26.95 -28.85 1.27
N SER A 544 -26.83 -29.81 2.17
CA SER A 544 -27.70 -29.93 3.35
C SER A 544 -26.84 -30.05 4.59
N VAL A 545 -27.09 -29.23 5.61
CA VAL A 545 -26.45 -29.35 6.92
C VAL A 545 -27.17 -30.42 7.74
N LEU A 546 -28.50 -30.41 7.78
CA LEU A 546 -29.28 -31.33 8.59
C LEU A 546 -30.39 -31.96 7.74
N ASN A 547 -30.65 -33.25 7.92
CA ASN A 547 -31.76 -33.97 7.29
C ASN A 547 -32.71 -34.49 8.37
N PHE A 548 -34.02 -34.38 8.16
CA PHE A 548 -35.03 -34.72 9.16
C PHE A 548 -36.26 -35.40 8.57
N THR A 549 -36.95 -36.19 9.39
CA THR A 549 -38.20 -36.89 9.07
C THR A 549 -39.32 -36.44 10.01
N PRO A 550 -40.60 -36.62 9.64
CA PRO A 550 -41.72 -36.07 10.40
C PRO A 550 -41.72 -36.49 11.87
N GLY A 551 -41.95 -35.52 12.75
CA GLY A 551 -42.01 -35.67 14.20
C GLY A 551 -40.64 -35.75 14.89
N VAL A 552 -39.55 -36.06 14.17
CA VAL A 552 -38.26 -36.34 14.79
C VAL A 552 -37.47 -35.05 14.99
N THR A 553 -37.34 -34.64 16.26
CA THR A 553 -36.35 -33.61 16.62
C THR A 553 -34.95 -34.15 16.43
N VAL A 554 -34.17 -33.50 15.56
CA VAL A 554 -32.81 -33.90 15.22
C VAL A 554 -31.92 -32.67 15.16
N ALA A 555 -30.67 -32.85 15.59
CA ALA A 555 -29.66 -31.79 15.61
C ALA A 555 -28.40 -32.24 14.85
N ASN A 556 -27.72 -31.28 14.24
CA ASN A 556 -26.38 -31.48 13.70
C ASN A 556 -25.51 -30.25 13.94
N GLN A 557 -24.24 -30.47 14.26
CA GLN A 557 -23.24 -29.41 14.32
C GLN A 557 -22.91 -28.92 12.90
N ALA A 558 -22.63 -27.63 12.78
CA ALA A 558 -22.21 -27.02 11.54
C ALA A 558 -21.22 -25.90 11.82
N THR A 559 -20.15 -25.85 11.05
CA THR A 559 -19.32 -24.65 10.93
C THR A 559 -19.71 -23.94 9.64
N VAL A 560 -20.11 -22.68 9.75
CA VAL A 560 -20.58 -21.88 8.62
C VAL A 560 -19.81 -20.58 8.53
N CYS A 561 -19.75 -20.00 7.34
CA CYS A 561 -19.12 -18.71 7.16
C CYS A 561 -19.99 -17.56 7.69
N CYS A 562 -19.29 -16.51 8.12
CA CYS A 562 -19.73 -15.12 8.27
C CYS A 562 -20.72 -14.79 9.39
N ALA A 563 -20.91 -13.48 9.57
CA ALA A 563 -21.73 -12.90 10.62
C ALA A 563 -23.24 -12.98 10.36
N LYS A 564 -23.66 -13.04 9.09
CA LYS A 564 -25.07 -13.18 8.69
C LYS A 564 -25.23 -14.46 7.90
N ILE A 565 -26.16 -15.30 8.32
CA ILE A 565 -26.40 -16.61 7.72
C ILE A 565 -27.86 -16.75 7.29
N GLU A 566 -28.09 -17.49 6.22
CA GLU A 566 -29.41 -17.92 5.77
C GLU A 566 -29.67 -19.37 6.19
N LEU A 567 -30.83 -19.61 6.80
CA LEU A 567 -31.35 -20.90 7.20
C LEU A 567 -32.48 -21.27 6.22
N TYR A 568 -32.17 -22.09 5.23
CA TYR A 568 -33.16 -22.54 4.23
C TYR A 568 -33.83 -23.84 4.67
N ASN A 569 -35.17 -23.87 4.65
CA ASN A 569 -35.98 -25.06 4.89
C ASN A 569 -36.40 -25.69 3.55
N GLY A 570 -35.82 -26.85 3.22
CA GLY A 570 -36.11 -27.61 2.01
C GLY A 570 -37.28 -28.59 2.12
N SER A 571 -38.13 -28.47 3.14
CA SER A 571 -39.29 -29.35 3.32
C SER A 571 -40.58 -28.76 2.73
N GLY A 572 -41.60 -29.61 2.56
CA GLY A 572 -42.91 -29.21 2.04
C GLY A 572 -43.79 -28.43 3.03
N THR A 573 -43.36 -28.28 4.28
CA THR A 573 -44.08 -27.55 5.33
C THR A 573 -43.16 -26.58 6.07
N ALA A 574 -43.73 -25.63 6.81
CA ALA A 574 -42.92 -24.74 7.64
C ALA A 574 -42.36 -25.50 8.85
N THR A 575 -41.09 -25.28 9.19
CA THR A 575 -40.36 -26.02 10.23
C THR A 575 -39.79 -25.09 11.28
N ASP A 576 -39.85 -25.50 12.55
CA ASP A 576 -39.20 -24.79 13.64
C ASP A 576 -37.71 -25.10 13.67
N LEU A 577 -36.88 -24.06 13.76
CA LEU A 577 -35.43 -24.18 13.86
C LEU A 577 -34.94 -23.58 15.18
N VAL A 578 -34.00 -24.28 15.81
CA VAL A 578 -33.22 -23.79 16.95
C VAL A 578 -31.76 -23.77 16.54
N VAL A 579 -31.07 -22.65 16.80
CA VAL A 579 -29.64 -22.49 16.54
C VAL A 579 -28.96 -22.10 17.83
N ASP A 580 -28.05 -22.96 18.28
CA ASP A 580 -27.22 -22.75 19.45
C ASP A 580 -25.76 -22.51 19.00
N VAL A 581 -25.09 -21.50 19.54
CA VAL A 581 -23.71 -21.14 19.22
C VAL A 581 -22.75 -21.84 20.17
N GLN A 582 -21.69 -22.48 19.64
CA GLN A 582 -20.64 -23.15 20.41
C GLN A 582 -19.32 -22.37 20.43
N GLY A 583 -19.10 -21.49 19.46
CA GLY A 583 -17.91 -20.65 19.34
C GLY A 583 -17.85 -19.98 17.97
N TYR A 584 -16.82 -19.17 17.75
CA TYR A 584 -16.65 -18.45 16.48
C TYR A 584 -15.18 -18.37 16.09
N TYR A 585 -14.92 -18.09 14.82
CA TYR A 585 -13.60 -17.84 14.28
C TYR A 585 -13.45 -16.38 13.92
N ALA A 586 -12.32 -15.76 14.26
CA ALA A 586 -12.03 -14.37 13.93
C ALA A 586 -10.56 -14.16 13.56
N ARG A 587 -10.26 -13.03 12.91
CA ARG A 587 -8.88 -12.65 12.50
C ARG A 587 -8.16 -11.86 13.60
N TYR A 588 -8.22 -12.35 14.82
CA TYR A 588 -7.42 -11.84 15.94
C TYR A 588 -7.03 -12.99 16.86
N ALA A 589 -6.21 -12.69 17.87
CA ALA A 589 -5.61 -13.67 18.78
C ALA A 589 -6.64 -14.61 19.42
N GLY A 590 -6.58 -15.89 19.09
CA GLY A 590 -7.41 -16.97 19.63
C GLY A 590 -6.72 -18.33 19.47
N ASP A 591 -7.50 -19.41 19.51
CA ASP A 591 -6.97 -20.77 19.54
C ASP A 591 -6.82 -21.37 18.14
N GLY A 592 -5.72 -22.08 17.88
CA GLY A 592 -5.56 -22.88 16.66
C GLY A 592 -5.99 -24.32 16.88
N TYR A 593 -6.41 -24.99 15.79
CA TYR A 593 -6.90 -26.37 15.84
C TYR A 593 -5.81 -27.39 15.53
N LEU A 594 -5.76 -28.48 16.29
CA LEU A 594 -4.92 -29.64 15.98
C LEU A 594 -5.82 -30.87 15.78
N PRO A 595 -5.88 -31.41 14.54
CA PRO A 595 -6.66 -32.61 14.28
C PRO A 595 -5.94 -33.85 14.82
N LEU A 596 -6.70 -34.80 15.32
CA LEU A 596 -6.23 -36.10 15.82
C LEU A 596 -6.87 -37.23 15.02
N ALA A 597 -6.24 -38.42 15.06
CA ALA A 597 -6.93 -39.63 14.69
C ALA A 597 -8.07 -39.88 15.72
N PRO A 598 -9.32 -40.14 15.27
CA PRO A 598 -10.44 -40.36 16.18
C PRO A 598 -10.15 -41.43 17.24
N THR A 599 -10.25 -41.07 18.51
CA THR A 599 -9.92 -41.95 19.64
C THR A 599 -11.05 -41.95 20.67
N ARG A 600 -11.51 -43.13 21.10
CA ARG A 600 -12.54 -43.22 22.14
C ARG A 600 -11.97 -42.81 23.50
N VAL A 601 -12.59 -41.82 24.13
CA VAL A 601 -12.21 -41.31 25.46
C VAL A 601 -13.24 -41.64 26.54
N LEU A 602 -14.44 -42.09 26.14
CA LEU A 602 -15.48 -42.57 27.05
C LEU A 602 -16.32 -43.65 26.38
N ASP A 603 -16.50 -44.80 27.03
CA ASP A 603 -17.58 -45.74 26.76
C ASP A 603 -18.25 -46.19 28.06
N THR A 604 -19.40 -45.60 28.39
CA THR A 604 -20.10 -45.94 29.64
C THR A 604 -20.60 -47.39 29.69
N ARG A 605 -20.64 -48.09 28.55
CA ARG A 605 -21.01 -49.52 28.48
C ARG A 605 -19.90 -50.42 29.01
N ILE A 606 -18.64 -49.95 28.97
CA ILE A 606 -17.45 -50.71 29.33
C ILE A 606 -16.84 -50.15 30.62
N ASP A 607 -16.56 -48.85 30.66
CA ASP A 607 -15.64 -48.25 31.64
C ASP A 607 -16.29 -47.88 32.97
N ARG A 608 -17.63 -47.83 33.05
CA ARG A 608 -18.36 -47.30 34.22
C ARG A 608 -19.53 -48.16 34.72
N ALA A 609 -19.57 -49.44 34.35
CA ALA A 609 -20.64 -50.37 34.70
C ALA A 609 -22.05 -49.80 34.40
N ALA A 610 -22.30 -49.57 33.10
CA ALA A 610 -23.58 -49.29 32.43
C ALA A 610 -24.43 -48.09 32.92
N TYR A 611 -24.77 -47.25 31.93
CA TYR A 611 -25.71 -46.11 31.95
C TYR A 611 -25.35 -44.88 32.80
N VAL A 612 -25.59 -43.70 32.23
CA VAL A 612 -25.71 -42.43 32.94
C VAL A 612 -27.16 -42.28 33.40
N PRO A 613 -27.46 -42.20 34.72
CA PRO A 613 -28.84 -42.13 35.21
C PRO A 613 -29.64 -40.96 34.63
N ALA A 614 -30.97 -41.07 34.72
CA ALA A 614 -31.89 -40.00 34.38
C ALA A 614 -31.52 -38.71 35.13
N ASN A 615 -31.48 -37.58 34.42
CA ASN A 615 -31.13 -36.28 34.99
C ASN A 615 -29.79 -36.24 35.74
N SER A 616 -28.82 -37.06 35.32
CA SER A 616 -27.47 -37.13 35.93
C SER A 616 -26.37 -36.87 34.90
N SER A 617 -25.14 -36.74 35.37
CA SER A 617 -23.96 -36.42 34.55
C SER A 617 -22.84 -37.43 34.70
N VAL A 618 -21.98 -37.49 33.69
CA VAL A 618 -20.72 -38.22 33.69
C VAL A 618 -19.59 -37.28 33.27
N THR A 619 -18.46 -37.30 33.98
CA THR A 619 -17.29 -36.45 33.68
C THR A 619 -16.19 -37.27 33.02
N VAL A 620 -15.62 -36.78 31.93
CA VAL A 620 -14.50 -37.40 31.20
C VAL A 620 -13.30 -36.45 31.16
N LYS A 621 -12.13 -36.96 31.52
CA LYS A 621 -10.85 -36.24 31.45
C LYS A 621 -10.36 -36.28 30.00
N VAL A 622 -10.18 -35.12 29.38
CA VAL A 622 -9.85 -35.02 27.95
C VAL A 622 -8.55 -34.25 27.67
N ALA A 623 -8.14 -33.37 28.59
CA ALA A 623 -6.89 -32.61 28.51
C ALA A 623 -5.92 -32.99 29.62
N GLY A 624 -4.62 -32.98 29.31
CA GLY A 624 -3.57 -33.50 30.19
C GLY A 624 -3.49 -35.02 30.20
N THR A 625 -4.03 -35.67 29.16
CA THR A 625 -4.04 -37.12 28.96
C THR A 625 -3.80 -37.44 27.49
N GLY A 626 -3.01 -38.48 27.19
CA GLY A 626 -2.73 -38.88 25.81
C GLY A 626 -2.11 -37.74 24.98
N PRO A 627 -2.58 -37.49 23.75
CA PRO A 627 -2.02 -36.45 22.86
C PRO A 627 -2.54 -35.02 23.13
N VAL A 628 -3.45 -34.82 24.10
CA VAL A 628 -4.06 -33.51 24.38
C VAL A 628 -3.34 -32.84 25.57
N PRO A 629 -2.66 -31.70 25.35
CA PRO A 629 -1.99 -30.95 26.42
C PRO A 629 -2.96 -30.49 27.51
N ALA A 630 -2.47 -30.29 28.72
CA ALA A 630 -3.27 -29.73 29.82
C ALA A 630 -3.74 -28.29 29.56
N THR A 631 -3.08 -27.59 28.63
CA THR A 631 -3.37 -26.21 28.21
C THR A 631 -4.42 -26.11 27.10
N ALA A 632 -5.00 -27.23 26.65
CA ALA A 632 -6.06 -27.21 25.64
C ALA A 632 -7.30 -26.47 26.17
N SER A 633 -7.82 -25.54 25.39
CA SER A 633 -8.95 -24.68 25.75
C SER A 633 -10.30 -25.31 25.39
N ALA A 634 -10.35 -26.09 24.31
CA ALA A 634 -11.54 -26.79 23.84
C ALA A 634 -11.16 -28.09 23.12
N VAL A 635 -12.10 -29.04 23.04
CA VAL A 635 -11.95 -30.30 22.30
C VAL A 635 -13.08 -30.47 21.29
N THR A 636 -12.80 -31.15 20.19
CA THR A 636 -13.83 -31.62 19.25
C THR A 636 -14.13 -33.08 19.53
N LEU A 637 -15.38 -33.38 19.86
CA LEU A 637 -15.86 -34.73 20.21
C LEU A 637 -16.95 -35.17 19.23
N ASN A 638 -16.96 -36.44 18.84
CA ASN A 638 -18.20 -37.08 18.42
C ASN A 638 -18.89 -37.66 19.66
N LEU A 639 -20.09 -37.20 19.97
CA LEU A 639 -20.87 -37.67 21.12
C LEU A 639 -21.98 -38.58 20.63
N THR A 640 -22.09 -39.78 21.20
CA THR A 640 -23.15 -40.73 20.85
C THR A 640 -23.97 -41.10 22.08
N ALA A 641 -25.30 -40.97 21.98
CA ALA A 641 -26.25 -41.59 22.91
C ALA A 641 -26.75 -42.92 22.34
N THR A 642 -26.73 -43.98 23.13
CA THR A 642 -27.20 -45.32 22.78
C THR A 642 -27.91 -45.98 23.97
N ASP A 643 -28.56 -47.12 23.72
CA ASP A 643 -29.35 -47.85 24.70
C ASP A 643 -30.45 -46.98 25.32
N THR A 644 -31.06 -46.14 24.47
CA THR A 644 -32.04 -45.13 24.85
C THR A 644 -33.42 -45.77 25.06
N SER A 645 -34.07 -45.51 26.20
CA SER A 645 -35.40 -46.09 26.52
C SER A 645 -36.52 -45.05 26.60
N THR A 646 -36.18 -43.77 26.74
CA THR A 646 -37.10 -42.63 26.67
C THR A 646 -36.51 -41.53 25.80
N PRO A 647 -37.31 -40.64 25.19
CA PRO A 647 -36.78 -39.46 24.53
C PRO A 647 -35.97 -38.57 25.49
N GLY A 648 -35.00 -37.84 24.95
CA GLY A 648 -34.21 -36.88 25.72
C GLY A 648 -33.07 -36.27 24.92
N TYR A 649 -32.12 -35.66 25.63
CA TYR A 649 -31.00 -34.94 25.05
C TYR A 649 -29.73 -35.09 25.88
N VAL A 650 -28.59 -34.78 25.26
CA VAL A 650 -27.29 -34.68 25.93
C VAL A 650 -26.77 -33.25 25.83
N THR A 651 -26.24 -32.74 26.95
CA THR A 651 -25.52 -31.45 27.01
C THR A 651 -24.09 -31.70 27.47
N ALA A 652 -23.11 -31.22 26.71
CA ALA A 652 -21.70 -31.26 27.02
C ALA A 652 -21.20 -29.86 27.40
N TYR A 653 -20.44 -29.75 28.49
CA TYR A 653 -19.98 -28.46 29.01
C TYR A 653 -18.69 -28.62 29.83
N PRO A 654 -17.87 -27.56 29.99
CA PRO A 654 -16.65 -27.62 30.78
C PRO A 654 -16.97 -27.97 32.24
N THR A 655 -16.22 -28.90 32.81
CA THR A 655 -16.41 -29.31 34.22
C THR A 655 -16.13 -28.13 35.15
N GLY A 656 -16.97 -27.95 36.17
CA GLY A 656 -16.89 -26.81 37.09
C GLY A 656 -17.63 -25.55 36.62
N SER A 657 -18.30 -25.59 35.46
CA SER A 657 -19.19 -24.51 35.00
C SER A 657 -20.68 -24.84 35.17
N ASP A 658 -21.53 -23.82 35.13
CA ASP A 658 -22.97 -23.98 35.08
C ASP A 658 -23.40 -24.67 33.78
N ARG A 659 -24.30 -25.65 33.91
CA ARG A 659 -24.83 -26.40 32.77
C ARG A 659 -25.61 -25.46 31.83
N PRO A 660 -25.22 -25.35 30.55
CA PRO A 660 -26.00 -24.60 29.56
C PRO A 660 -27.40 -25.19 29.36
N THR A 661 -28.36 -24.36 28.91
CA THR A 661 -29.73 -24.79 28.58
C THR A 661 -29.84 -25.39 27.17
N VAL A 662 -28.73 -25.51 26.45
CA VAL A 662 -28.67 -26.01 25.07
C VAL A 662 -28.31 -27.49 25.05
N SER A 663 -28.73 -28.20 24.00
CA SER A 663 -28.42 -29.62 23.78
C SER A 663 -27.41 -29.77 22.66
N ASN A 664 -26.46 -30.71 22.78
CA ASN A 664 -25.62 -31.13 21.66
C ASN A 664 -26.38 -32.09 20.75
N LEU A 665 -27.06 -33.11 21.30
CA LEU A 665 -27.85 -34.05 20.52
C LEU A 665 -29.19 -34.34 21.18
N ASN A 666 -30.16 -34.76 20.38
CA ASN A 666 -31.51 -35.16 20.80
C ASN A 666 -31.78 -36.58 20.29
N PHE A 667 -32.42 -37.40 21.12
CA PHE A 667 -32.69 -38.81 20.82
C PHE A 667 -34.11 -39.23 21.22
N ARG A 668 -34.57 -40.32 20.62
CA ARG A 668 -35.82 -41.02 20.96
C ARG A 668 -35.51 -42.38 21.55
N ALA A 669 -36.51 -43.02 22.15
CA ALA A 669 -36.38 -44.41 22.59
C ALA A 669 -35.98 -45.33 21.43
N GLY A 670 -35.07 -46.26 21.67
CA GLY A 670 -34.59 -47.27 20.73
C GLY A 670 -33.64 -46.76 19.65
N THR A 671 -33.04 -45.57 19.83
CA THR A 671 -32.14 -44.97 18.84
C THR A 671 -30.70 -44.87 19.33
N THR A 672 -29.75 -44.99 18.39
CA THR A 672 -28.34 -44.67 18.58
C THR A 672 -28.02 -43.43 17.73
N VAL A 673 -27.77 -42.30 18.40
CA VAL A 673 -27.65 -41.00 17.74
C VAL A 673 -26.30 -40.35 18.08
N PRO A 674 -25.43 -40.15 17.08
CA PRO A 674 -24.22 -39.34 17.22
C PRO A 674 -24.46 -37.88 16.82
N ASN A 675 -23.67 -36.96 17.39
CA ASN A 675 -23.46 -35.62 16.86
C ASN A 675 -22.07 -35.11 17.23
N SER A 676 -21.46 -34.33 16.35
CA SER A 676 -20.21 -33.62 16.64
C SER A 676 -20.45 -32.45 17.60
N ALA A 677 -19.48 -32.13 18.43
CA ALA A 677 -19.53 -31.02 19.37
C ALA A 677 -18.13 -30.43 19.58
N VAL A 678 -18.03 -29.10 19.57
CA VAL A 678 -16.86 -28.40 20.12
C VAL A 678 -17.20 -27.97 21.54
N VAL A 679 -16.41 -28.43 22.51
CA VAL A 679 -16.69 -28.27 23.93
C VAL A 679 -15.49 -27.64 24.63
N PRO A 680 -15.64 -26.48 25.28
CA PRO A 680 -14.59 -25.94 26.14
C PRO A 680 -14.22 -26.92 27.25
N VAL A 681 -12.96 -26.93 27.66
CA VAL A 681 -12.45 -27.83 28.69
C VAL A 681 -12.45 -27.11 30.05
N GLY A 682 -12.85 -27.80 31.12
CA GLY A 682 -12.76 -27.27 32.48
C GLY A 682 -11.31 -27.00 32.92
N SER A 683 -11.12 -26.20 33.97
CA SER A 683 -9.78 -25.89 34.50
C SER A 683 -9.03 -27.15 34.99
N ASP A 684 -9.77 -28.21 35.32
CA ASP A 684 -9.25 -29.52 35.68
C ASP A 684 -8.95 -30.41 34.47
N GLY A 685 -9.10 -29.92 33.23
CA GLY A 685 -8.92 -30.67 31.99
C GLY A 685 -10.08 -31.60 31.60
N SER A 686 -11.26 -31.49 32.24
CA SER A 686 -12.38 -32.41 32.04
C SER A 686 -13.61 -31.76 31.40
N VAL A 687 -14.40 -32.58 30.72
CA VAL A 687 -15.73 -32.24 30.18
C VAL A 687 -16.81 -33.04 30.89
N THR A 688 -17.95 -32.41 31.17
CA THR A 688 -19.12 -33.06 31.77
C THR A 688 -20.22 -33.25 30.75
N LEU A 689 -20.80 -34.46 30.70
CA LEU A 689 -21.90 -34.85 29.82
C LEU A 689 -23.15 -35.12 30.68
N TYR A 690 -24.22 -34.36 30.45
CA TYR A 690 -25.49 -34.47 31.16
C TYR A 690 -26.54 -35.24 30.34
N ASN A 691 -27.21 -36.20 30.97
CA ASN A 691 -28.38 -36.89 30.43
C ASN A 691 -29.67 -36.18 30.87
N GLY A 692 -30.35 -35.52 29.93
CA GLY A 692 -31.62 -34.83 30.14
C GLY A 692 -32.87 -35.68 29.90
N SER A 693 -32.77 -37.01 29.93
CA SER A 693 -33.91 -37.90 29.73
C SER A 693 -34.50 -38.42 31.05
N GLY A 694 -35.72 -38.98 30.96
CA GLY A 694 -36.41 -39.61 32.09
C GLY A 694 -35.89 -41.01 32.46
N ALA A 695 -34.90 -41.54 31.74
CA ALA A 695 -34.35 -42.87 31.96
C ALA A 695 -32.81 -42.88 31.81
N PRO A 696 -32.12 -43.95 32.27
CA PRO A 696 -30.68 -44.09 32.05
C PRO A 696 -30.32 -44.23 30.55
N VAL A 697 -29.14 -43.74 30.17
CA VAL A 697 -28.62 -43.78 28.78
C VAL A 697 -27.14 -44.14 28.73
N SER A 698 -26.70 -44.89 27.73
CA SER A 698 -25.27 -45.10 27.47
C SER A 698 -24.71 -43.96 26.63
N LEU A 699 -23.64 -43.32 27.11
CA LEU A 699 -22.90 -42.30 26.38
C LEU A 699 -21.53 -42.82 25.93
N ILE A 700 -21.16 -42.44 24.71
CA ILE A 700 -19.84 -42.66 24.10
C ILE A 700 -19.30 -41.30 23.64
N ALA A 701 -18.02 -41.04 23.87
CA ALA A 701 -17.34 -39.86 23.34
C ALA A 701 -16.04 -40.24 22.64
N ASP A 702 -15.92 -39.83 21.37
CA ASP A 702 -14.74 -40.05 20.55
C ASP A 702 -14.07 -38.70 20.23
N LEU A 703 -12.81 -38.54 20.63
CA LEU A 703 -12.01 -37.33 20.46
C LEU A 703 -11.47 -37.23 19.03
N GLN A 704 -11.70 -36.10 18.36
CA GLN A 704 -11.29 -35.82 16.97
C GLN A 704 -10.18 -34.77 16.85
N GLY A 705 -9.95 -33.96 17.89
CA GLY A 705 -8.96 -32.89 17.89
C GLY A 705 -9.15 -31.93 19.05
N TYR A 706 -8.26 -30.94 19.17
CA TYR A 706 -8.30 -29.96 20.24
C TYR A 706 -7.87 -28.56 19.76
N TYR A 707 -8.26 -27.57 20.54
CA TYR A 707 -7.88 -26.17 20.39
C TYR A 707 -6.91 -25.79 21.50
N GLN A 708 -5.92 -24.97 21.17
CA GLN A 708 -5.00 -24.40 22.15
C GLN A 708 -4.57 -23.00 21.73
N ALA A 709 -4.30 -22.16 22.73
CA ALA A 709 -3.70 -20.85 22.52
C ALA A 709 -2.30 -21.00 21.90
N ASP A 710 -1.93 -20.05 21.04
CA ASP A 710 -0.60 -19.91 20.45
C ASP A 710 -0.06 -21.15 19.69
N GLY A 711 -0.94 -22.09 19.31
CA GLY A 711 -0.57 -23.30 18.59
C GLY A 711 -1.66 -23.81 17.66
N GLY A 712 -1.29 -24.60 16.65
CA GLY A 712 -2.22 -25.27 15.73
C GLY A 712 -2.55 -24.47 14.46
N LEU A 713 -3.49 -25.04 13.70
CA LEU A 713 -3.88 -24.63 12.36
C LEU A 713 -4.94 -23.52 12.41
N ALA A 714 -4.88 -22.61 11.42
CA ALA A 714 -5.90 -21.59 11.22
C ALA A 714 -7.06 -22.15 10.39
N PHE A 715 -8.28 -21.66 10.64
CA PHE A 715 -9.45 -22.06 9.87
C PHE A 715 -9.73 -21.06 8.75
N ARG A 716 -10.08 -21.57 7.56
CA ARG A 716 -10.67 -20.78 6.48
C ARG A 716 -12.08 -21.28 6.19
N PRO A 717 -13.12 -20.51 6.55
CA PRO A 717 -14.49 -20.84 6.20
C PRO A 717 -14.74 -20.61 4.71
N MET A 718 -15.71 -21.34 4.16
CA MET A 718 -16.15 -21.20 2.78
C MET A 718 -17.68 -21.33 2.69
N THR A 719 -18.26 -20.85 1.58
CA THR A 719 -19.63 -21.26 1.23
C THR A 719 -19.64 -22.78 1.00
N PRO A 720 -20.55 -23.54 1.63
CA PRO A 720 -20.56 -25.00 1.52
C PRO A 720 -20.56 -25.49 0.06
N ARG A 721 -19.63 -26.38 -0.27
CA ARG A 721 -19.46 -26.94 -1.61
C ARG A 721 -19.51 -28.46 -1.58
N ARG A 722 -20.36 -29.08 -2.39
CA ARG A 722 -20.35 -30.55 -2.54
C ARG A 722 -19.08 -31.00 -3.24
N ILE A 723 -18.33 -31.89 -2.60
CA ILE A 723 -17.08 -32.46 -3.13
C ILE A 723 -17.23 -33.96 -3.47
N LEU A 724 -18.20 -34.64 -2.86
CA LEU A 724 -18.53 -36.03 -3.14
C LEU A 724 -20.05 -36.21 -3.18
N ASP A 725 -20.54 -36.96 -4.15
CA ASP A 725 -21.94 -37.41 -4.24
C ASP A 725 -21.99 -38.73 -5.00
N THR A 726 -22.11 -39.86 -4.30
CA THR A 726 -22.08 -41.18 -4.96
C THR A 726 -23.36 -41.49 -5.75
N ARG A 727 -24.40 -40.65 -5.65
CA ARG A 727 -25.65 -40.80 -6.41
C ARG A 727 -25.51 -40.39 -7.87
N VAL A 728 -24.54 -39.53 -8.17
CA VAL A 728 -24.28 -39.03 -9.53
C VAL A 728 -23.05 -39.71 -10.11
N LEU A 729 -23.08 -39.94 -11.43
CA LEU A 729 -22.05 -40.68 -12.16
C LEU A 729 -20.69 -39.99 -12.07
N ASN A 730 -19.64 -40.74 -11.74
CA ASN A 730 -18.26 -40.27 -11.90
C ASN A 730 -17.91 -40.27 -13.41
N PRO A 731 -17.48 -39.12 -14.00
CA PRO A 731 -17.12 -39.03 -15.43
C PRO A 731 -15.98 -39.97 -15.87
N ALA A 732 -15.10 -40.39 -14.95
CA ALA A 732 -13.93 -41.22 -15.25
C ALA A 732 -14.18 -42.73 -15.18
N THR A 733 -15.19 -43.18 -14.42
CA THR A 733 -15.46 -44.62 -14.20
C THR A 733 -16.85 -45.05 -14.69
N ASN A 734 -17.67 -44.10 -15.14
CA ASN A 734 -19.02 -44.29 -15.68
C ASN A 734 -19.97 -45.12 -14.79
N ASN A 735 -19.73 -45.12 -13.47
CA ASN A 735 -20.51 -45.86 -12.49
C ASN A 735 -20.86 -44.95 -11.31
N ALA A 736 -22.15 -44.76 -11.05
CA ALA A 736 -22.69 -44.31 -9.76
C ALA A 736 -22.91 -45.59 -8.96
N LEU A 737 -22.04 -45.84 -7.99
CA LEU A 737 -22.18 -47.02 -7.15
C LEU A 737 -22.35 -46.53 -5.71
N PRO A 738 -23.53 -46.79 -5.12
CA PRO A 738 -23.64 -46.81 -3.68
C PRO A 738 -22.45 -47.57 -3.09
N VAL A 739 -21.85 -47.02 -2.06
CA VAL A 739 -20.68 -47.59 -1.39
C VAL A 739 -21.05 -48.98 -0.89
N SER A 740 -20.34 -49.99 -1.37
CA SER A 740 -20.56 -51.40 -1.01
C SER A 740 -20.41 -51.65 0.50
N PRO A 741 -21.00 -52.74 1.02
CA PRO A 741 -20.78 -53.18 2.39
C PRO A 741 -19.29 -53.24 2.73
N SER A 742 -18.92 -52.78 3.93
CA SER A 742 -17.55 -52.81 4.46
C SER A 742 -16.48 -52.22 3.53
N SER A 743 -16.85 -51.27 2.67
CA SER A 743 -15.98 -50.67 1.66
C SER A 743 -15.90 -49.16 1.82
N SER A 744 -14.81 -48.56 1.33
CA SER A 744 -14.60 -47.11 1.40
C SER A 744 -14.64 -46.45 0.02
N VAL A 745 -15.16 -45.23 -0.03
CA VAL A 745 -14.99 -44.28 -1.14
C VAL A 745 -14.06 -43.16 -0.70
N SER A 746 -13.28 -42.58 -1.61
CA SER A 746 -12.34 -41.49 -1.28
C SER A 746 -12.51 -40.29 -2.22
N VAL A 747 -12.20 -39.11 -1.72
CA VAL A 747 -12.23 -37.85 -2.48
C VAL A 747 -11.04 -36.97 -2.09
N SER A 748 -10.49 -36.22 -3.05
CA SER A 748 -9.50 -35.19 -2.74
C SER A 748 -10.19 -33.89 -2.33
N ALA A 749 -9.94 -33.46 -1.09
CA ALA A 749 -10.38 -32.15 -0.63
C ALA A 749 -9.52 -31.03 -1.23
N ARG A 750 -8.22 -31.29 -1.52
CA ARG A 750 -7.29 -30.31 -2.08
C ARG A 750 -7.67 -29.83 -3.47
N TRP A 751 -8.03 -30.72 -4.38
CA TRP A 751 -8.42 -30.33 -5.74
C TRP A 751 -9.80 -29.65 -5.79
N SER A 752 -10.55 -29.74 -4.69
CA SER A 752 -11.88 -29.15 -4.55
C SER A 752 -11.87 -27.70 -4.04
N VAL A 753 -10.72 -27.09 -3.77
CA VAL A 753 -10.63 -25.66 -3.38
C VAL A 753 -10.24 -24.72 -4.54
N GLY A 754 -9.79 -25.26 -5.69
CA GLY A 754 -9.45 -24.47 -6.88
C GLY A 754 -8.30 -23.47 -6.72
N TRP A 755 -8.02 -22.70 -7.77
CA TRP A 755 -7.08 -21.55 -7.76
C TRP A 755 -7.66 -20.30 -7.09
N ASP A 756 -8.89 -20.36 -6.57
CA ASP A 756 -9.70 -19.23 -6.08
C ASP A 756 -9.16 -18.57 -4.79
N LEU A 757 -8.09 -19.12 -4.19
CA LEU A 757 -7.75 -18.85 -2.81
C LEU A 757 -6.34 -18.31 -2.57
N ASP A 758 -5.50 -18.17 -3.59
CA ASP A 758 -4.07 -17.75 -3.47
C ASP A 758 -3.32 -18.47 -2.33
N ILE A 759 -3.70 -19.72 -2.03
CA ILE A 759 -3.07 -20.57 -1.02
C ILE A 759 -2.50 -21.80 -1.73
N ASP A 760 -1.27 -22.15 -1.41
CA ASP A 760 -0.66 -23.43 -1.80
C ASP A 760 -1.50 -24.61 -1.26
N PRO A 761 -2.12 -25.43 -2.12
CA PRO A 761 -2.97 -26.55 -1.71
C PRO A 761 -2.27 -27.57 -0.82
N THR A 762 -0.94 -27.66 -0.85
CA THR A 762 -0.16 -28.56 0.01
C THR A 762 -0.22 -28.16 1.50
N ARG A 763 -0.59 -26.90 1.79
CA ARG A 763 -0.75 -26.37 3.15
C ARG A 763 -2.07 -26.77 3.80
N LEU A 764 -3.00 -27.35 3.04
CA LEU A 764 -4.28 -27.86 3.54
C LEU A 764 -4.06 -29.17 4.29
N LEU A 765 -4.57 -29.23 5.53
CA LEU A 765 -4.27 -30.33 6.46
C LEU A 765 -5.50 -31.02 7.06
N ALA A 766 -6.65 -30.34 7.19
CA ALA A 766 -7.90 -30.99 7.63
C ALA A 766 -9.14 -30.28 7.08
N PRO A 767 -10.06 -30.96 6.38
CA PRO A 767 -11.33 -30.38 5.96
C PRO A 767 -12.33 -30.38 7.11
N VAL A 768 -13.21 -29.38 7.11
CA VAL A 768 -14.45 -29.40 7.88
C VAL A 768 -15.56 -29.79 6.92
N LEU A 769 -16.11 -30.99 7.11
CA LEU A 769 -17.10 -31.60 6.23
C LEU A 769 -18.45 -31.65 6.92
N ASN A 770 -19.51 -31.54 6.14
CA ASN A 770 -20.79 -32.15 6.47
C ASN A 770 -20.98 -33.41 5.60
N THR A 771 -21.17 -34.56 6.26
CA THR A 771 -21.29 -35.85 5.59
C THR A 771 -22.71 -36.37 5.70
N THR A 772 -23.27 -36.86 4.59
CA THR A 772 -24.64 -37.39 4.54
C THR A 772 -24.64 -38.79 3.99
N VAL A 773 -25.33 -39.70 4.68
CA VAL A 773 -25.70 -41.02 4.20
C VAL A 773 -27.16 -40.97 3.75
N THR A 774 -27.46 -41.53 2.57
CA THR A 774 -28.83 -41.60 2.04
C THR A 774 -29.11 -42.94 1.39
N GLY A 775 -30.34 -43.44 1.58
CA GLY A 775 -30.81 -44.70 1.01
C GLY A 775 -30.01 -45.96 1.40
N PRO A 776 -29.48 -46.10 2.64
CA PRO A 776 -28.76 -47.31 3.03
C PRO A 776 -29.69 -48.53 2.98
N SER A 777 -29.21 -49.66 2.47
CA SER A 777 -30.02 -50.88 2.38
C SER A 777 -29.99 -51.73 3.66
N SER A 778 -29.18 -51.36 4.65
CA SER A 778 -29.08 -51.99 5.97
C SER A 778 -28.67 -50.95 7.01
N ALA A 779 -28.93 -51.23 8.28
CA ALA A 779 -28.40 -50.40 9.36
C ALA A 779 -26.87 -50.53 9.47
N GLY A 780 -26.21 -49.46 9.92
CA GLY A 780 -24.77 -49.43 10.13
C GLY A 780 -24.27 -48.03 10.45
N TYR A 781 -23.02 -47.76 10.08
CA TYR A 781 -22.34 -46.52 10.39
C TYR A 781 -21.41 -46.06 9.26
N LEU A 782 -21.06 -44.78 9.28
CA LEU A 782 -20.04 -44.18 8.43
C LEU A 782 -18.83 -43.78 9.28
N THR A 783 -17.62 -44.11 8.82
CA THR A 783 -16.36 -43.63 9.41
C THR A 783 -15.58 -42.81 8.40
N VAL A 784 -15.14 -41.63 8.81
CA VAL A 784 -14.41 -40.65 8.00
C VAL A 784 -12.97 -40.60 8.50
N TYR A 785 -12.00 -40.80 7.61
CA TYR A 785 -10.59 -40.97 8.00
C TYR A 785 -9.62 -40.58 6.87
N PRO A 786 -8.34 -40.29 7.18
CA PRO A 786 -7.34 -39.97 6.16
C PRO A 786 -7.13 -41.16 5.21
N THR A 787 -7.10 -40.92 3.90
CA THR A 787 -6.94 -42.01 2.93
C THR A 787 -5.63 -42.77 3.13
N GLY A 788 -5.70 -44.10 3.13
CA GLY A 788 -4.55 -44.98 3.36
C GLY A 788 -4.13 -45.14 4.84
N ALA A 789 -4.77 -44.43 5.77
CA ALA A 789 -4.58 -44.68 7.20
C ALA A 789 -5.39 -45.90 7.68
N THR A 790 -5.01 -46.43 8.84
CA THR A 790 -5.81 -47.46 9.54
C THR A 790 -7.19 -46.91 9.86
N VAL A 791 -8.23 -47.68 9.54
CA VAL A 791 -9.62 -47.31 9.82
C VAL A 791 -9.81 -47.16 11.34
N PRO A 792 -10.30 -45.99 11.82
CA PRO A 792 -10.65 -45.82 13.22
C PRO A 792 -11.76 -46.77 13.68
N GLY A 793 -11.68 -47.24 14.92
CA GLY A 793 -12.75 -48.03 15.57
C GLY A 793 -13.99 -47.22 15.99
N THR A 794 -14.12 -45.99 15.50
CA THR A 794 -15.18 -45.03 15.85
C THR A 794 -16.03 -44.73 14.62
N SER A 795 -17.30 -44.37 14.84
CA SER A 795 -18.19 -43.90 13.77
C SER A 795 -18.34 -42.38 13.85
N ASN A 796 -18.54 -41.73 12.71
CA ASN A 796 -18.94 -40.32 12.63
C ASN A 796 -20.46 -40.19 12.65
N LEU A 797 -21.17 -41.07 11.94
CA LEU A 797 -22.63 -41.12 11.99
C LEU A 797 -23.17 -42.55 11.93
N ASN A 798 -24.34 -42.77 12.54
CA ASN A 798 -25.04 -44.06 12.58
C ASN A 798 -26.38 -43.93 11.84
N PHE A 799 -26.80 -44.97 11.14
CA PHE A 799 -27.99 -44.95 10.29
C PHE A 799 -28.74 -46.28 10.29
N THR A 800 -30.05 -46.22 10.04
CA THR A 800 -30.90 -47.39 9.76
C THR A 800 -31.25 -47.49 8.28
N ALA A 801 -31.74 -48.65 7.83
CA ALA A 801 -32.15 -48.85 6.44
C ALA A 801 -33.16 -47.78 5.97
N GLY A 802 -32.95 -47.25 4.75
CA GLY A 802 -33.76 -46.22 4.12
C GLY A 802 -33.58 -44.80 4.64
N GLN A 803 -32.77 -44.59 5.70
CA GLN A 803 -32.61 -43.27 6.32
C GLN A 803 -31.79 -42.30 5.46
N THR A 804 -32.09 -41.00 5.58
CA THR A 804 -31.17 -39.93 5.18
C THR A 804 -30.73 -39.18 6.44
N VAL A 805 -29.44 -39.15 6.72
CA VAL A 805 -28.89 -38.55 7.95
C VAL A 805 -27.55 -37.91 7.67
N ALA A 806 -27.30 -36.76 8.30
CA ALA A 806 -26.07 -36.01 8.17
C ALA A 806 -25.37 -35.83 9.52
N ALA A 807 -24.04 -35.76 9.48
CA ALA A 807 -23.22 -35.35 10.61
C ALA A 807 -21.99 -34.57 10.14
N ALA A 808 -21.58 -33.58 10.93
CA ALA A 808 -20.30 -32.92 10.73
C ALA A 808 -19.12 -33.85 11.04
N ALA A 809 -18.04 -33.73 10.26
CA ALA A 809 -16.82 -34.48 10.43
C ALA A 809 -15.59 -33.61 10.15
N THR A 810 -14.61 -33.66 11.04
CA THR A 810 -13.29 -33.03 10.84
C THR A 810 -12.21 -34.09 11.05
N THR A 811 -11.39 -34.33 10.04
CA THR A 811 -10.32 -35.34 10.07
C THR A 811 -9.06 -34.81 9.41
N PRO A 812 -7.85 -35.30 9.75
CA PRO A 812 -6.67 -35.02 8.94
C PRO A 812 -6.84 -35.48 7.48
N LEU A 813 -6.13 -34.82 6.56
CA LEU A 813 -5.93 -35.28 5.19
C LEU A 813 -4.70 -36.19 5.10
N SER A 814 -4.72 -37.11 4.14
CA SER A 814 -3.52 -37.84 3.73
C SER A 814 -2.52 -36.91 3.01
N SER A 815 -1.30 -37.39 2.76
CA SER A 815 -0.22 -36.60 2.15
C SER A 815 -0.57 -36.05 0.76
N ASP A 816 -1.44 -36.72 0.01
CA ASP A 816 -2.01 -36.31 -1.27
C ASP A 816 -3.24 -35.39 -1.14
N GLY A 817 -3.74 -35.15 0.08
CA GLY A 817 -4.89 -34.28 0.35
C GLY A 817 -6.25 -34.97 0.30
N SER A 818 -6.30 -36.29 0.48
CA SER A 818 -7.51 -37.09 0.34
C SER A 818 -8.12 -37.51 1.69
N VAL A 819 -9.42 -37.79 1.66
CA VAL A 819 -10.21 -38.32 2.78
C VAL A 819 -11.07 -39.50 2.29
N SER A 820 -11.24 -40.50 3.15
CA SER A 820 -12.00 -41.72 2.88
C SER A 820 -13.23 -41.84 3.79
N PHE A 821 -14.28 -42.45 3.25
CA PHE A 821 -15.57 -42.69 3.91
C PHE A 821 -15.89 -44.19 3.85
N LEU A 822 -15.77 -44.87 4.99
CA LEU A 822 -16.09 -46.30 5.12
C LEU A 822 -17.58 -46.49 5.40
N ASN A 823 -18.25 -47.31 4.59
CA ASN A 823 -19.55 -47.88 4.90
C ASN A 823 -19.38 -49.13 5.79
N GLY A 824 -19.67 -49.00 7.09
CA GLY A 824 -19.59 -50.09 8.07
C GLY A 824 -20.85 -50.96 8.17
N SER A 825 -21.76 -50.90 7.18
CA SER A 825 -22.99 -51.71 7.18
C SER A 825 -22.84 -53.01 6.37
N GLY A 826 -23.76 -53.95 6.59
CA GLY A 826 -23.93 -55.13 5.73
C GLY A 826 -24.65 -54.84 4.40
N GLY A 827 -24.99 -53.57 4.12
CA GLY A 827 -25.74 -53.13 2.95
C GLY A 827 -24.98 -52.09 2.14
N ARG A 828 -25.56 -51.68 1.01
CA ARG A 828 -25.02 -50.57 0.19
C ARG A 828 -25.60 -49.24 0.69
N THR A 829 -24.88 -48.13 0.53
CA THR A 829 -25.41 -46.80 0.84
C THR A 829 -24.80 -45.72 -0.03
N ASP A 830 -25.54 -44.64 -0.28
CA ASP A 830 -24.94 -43.45 -0.88
C ASP A 830 -24.29 -42.55 0.18
N VAL A 831 -23.20 -41.91 -0.20
CA VAL A 831 -22.43 -40.97 0.61
C VAL A 831 -22.29 -39.64 -0.14
N ILE A 832 -22.57 -38.56 0.57
CA ILE A 832 -22.39 -37.19 0.12
C ILE A 832 -21.45 -36.50 1.10
N ALA A 833 -20.49 -35.72 0.60
CA ALA A 833 -19.65 -34.86 1.43
C ALA A 833 -19.67 -33.44 0.91
N ASP A 834 -20.08 -32.52 1.77
CA ASP A 834 -20.08 -31.09 1.54
C ASP A 834 -18.94 -30.46 2.36
N LEU A 835 -18.08 -29.65 1.73
CA LEU A 835 -16.94 -28.97 2.33
C LEU A 835 -17.35 -27.57 2.81
N ASN A 836 -17.18 -27.30 4.11
CA ASN A 836 -17.56 -26.04 4.75
C ASN A 836 -16.36 -25.11 5.01
N GLY A 837 -15.16 -25.63 4.89
CA GLY A 837 -13.90 -24.92 5.11
C GLY A 837 -12.76 -25.87 5.39
N PHE A 838 -11.58 -25.33 5.67
CA PHE A 838 -10.39 -26.15 5.91
C PHE A 838 -9.46 -25.52 6.95
N PHE A 839 -8.69 -26.37 7.61
CA PHE A 839 -7.56 -26.00 8.43
C PHE A 839 -6.26 -26.10 7.65
N TYR A 840 -5.39 -25.11 7.84
CA TYR A 840 -4.11 -24.99 7.13
C TYR A 840 -3.04 -24.31 7.99
N ARG A 841 -1.77 -24.45 7.57
CA ARG A 841 -0.62 -23.80 8.21
C ARG A 841 -0.41 -22.39 7.71
#